data_AF-A0AAJ0CID8-F1
#
_entry.id   AF-A0AAJ0CID8-F1
#
_cell.length_a   1.000
_cell.length_b   1.000
_cell.length_c   1.000
_cell.angle_alpha   90.00
_cell.angle_beta   90.00
_cell.angle_gamma   90.00
#
_symmetry.space_group_name_H-M   'P 1'
#
loop_
_entity.id
_entity.type
_entity.pdbx_description
1 polymer ?
#
loop_
_entity_poly.entity_id
_entity_poly.type
_entity_poly.pdbx_seq_one_letter_code
_entity_poly.pdbx_strand_id
1 'polypeptide(L)'
;MSESFDWTYPGLNWSHFYSLANLLSLRNGGQAEPSSLCDALLEEDCDPDENGDENAPSVDTRLANQISDSGHGTLKRRFLDCLAEFAANKKGGTAVACAAMKEAEDNVVVWIARNEGFSDVDKPVFEKLGKALSSLFCNSADQSEIILWEEMVLYHHDRIEHSYIPNLRASFKAYDTIRRGDDTNSTEDSSVSDAALSDLRTLLFDRNLHGASTLEKHTRLVIASYDLRRTRSIEEMLHTSPSATSRSKSLWLDICLLARLRVAFQIFKHIALTLPSFKQVTIILVLRPPAQANPSQRPLSLNQTFGILRLDLSPATTKAVLGRNWTIAKIEREFAKLQKQKPNVHAEVQMLTSLNSNGLSTSGVFPYFGCSKLSCLMCNRFIQSYGRFTTRGCHGRLFKPWTVPSVDRLLPGQADRIAKALISVQKEVKQKLKASVDGHIRHERTSVIGGGSVLGGQQEGRPQRQLQIDRLRMKAESDRVAEMFRSDFCQEKRSGSHLFTCSKRPLTSADYLWKSLAEDYMPQDEDVLEDFGFNNVVFDDRTNLLGVYGGLYLSDRFSAEDIHEWRVGGILVDKIKEFYYSIPENSRGKYFPWFLKNLHVLWHPMSKDEAEQKLIATFYDKAMPYLDVEDRKKTAKDLKPEAKRDSYHLLAETLHRISPNPRETNWYSFGFVTCRGHSEESMLVDLYQLLLTESDGSFFYEFHSGRRGAIQPATLTQFWKAYEAGTLIQLMDSKGLKELRSRLPFLEGFLSVPPAGPHPSVWSLKQFLEISDPIDHPPTRSVNIDYGFINCRTFEETCILREIYGKVLKTANPLELHQACVSGGLFQFASGYVRMEERWRSLMRNFYPLKGVVFDNTCL
;
A
#
# COMPACT_ATOMS: atom_id res chain seq x y z
N MET A 1 -32.00 17.54 12.22
CA MET A 1 -31.58 18.65 13.11
C MET A 1 -30.12 18.92 12.81
N SER A 2 -29.73 20.16 12.58
CA SER A 2 -28.34 20.53 12.30
C SER A 2 -27.57 20.69 13.61
N GLU A 3 -26.43 20.04 13.75
CA GLU A 3 -25.60 20.16 14.95
C GLU A 3 -24.73 21.43 14.88
N SER A 4 -24.27 21.89 16.04
CA SER A 4 -23.21 22.89 16.13
C SER A 4 -22.13 22.39 17.08
N PHE A 5 -20.88 22.71 16.76
CA PHE A 5 -19.75 22.51 17.64
C PHE A 5 -19.32 23.86 18.21
N ASP A 6 -19.18 23.91 19.53
CA ASP A 6 -18.46 24.96 20.22
C ASP A 6 -17.59 24.37 21.34
N TRP A 7 -16.75 25.22 21.92
CA TRP A 7 -15.85 24.82 22.99
C TRP A 7 -16.51 24.64 24.36
N THR A 8 -17.83 24.79 24.46
CA THR A 8 -18.61 24.50 25.68
C THR A 8 -19.05 23.05 25.79
N TYR A 9 -18.72 22.22 24.78
CA TYR A 9 -19.02 20.79 24.75
C TYR A 9 -18.52 20.06 26.01
N PRO A 10 -19.31 19.15 26.61
CA PRO A 10 -18.92 18.42 27.81
C PRO A 10 -17.56 17.70 27.67
N GLY A 11 -16.68 17.88 28.65
CA GLY A 11 -15.34 17.29 28.66
C GLY A 11 -14.26 18.11 27.93
N LEU A 12 -14.63 19.20 27.26
CA LEU A 12 -13.71 20.17 26.69
C LEU A 12 -13.67 21.47 27.50
N ASN A 13 -12.48 22.07 27.55
CA ASN A 13 -12.29 23.39 28.13
C ASN A 13 -11.25 24.11 27.28
N TRP A 14 -11.68 25.19 26.61
CA TRP A 14 -10.82 25.93 25.68
C TRP A 14 -9.59 26.48 26.39
N SER A 15 -9.74 27.09 27.57
CA SER A 15 -8.61 27.65 28.32
C SER A 15 -7.57 26.60 28.69
N HIS A 16 -8.00 25.39 29.04
CA HIS A 16 -7.11 24.27 29.34
C HIS A 16 -6.35 23.83 28.08
N PHE A 17 -7.08 23.58 27.00
CA PHE A 17 -6.50 23.13 25.73
C PHE A 17 -5.50 24.15 25.18
N TYR A 18 -5.93 25.41 25.10
CA TYR A 18 -5.16 26.52 24.56
C TYR A 18 -3.87 26.74 25.36
N SER A 19 -3.96 26.73 26.70
CA SER A 19 -2.78 26.89 27.55
C SER A 19 -1.81 25.72 27.47
N LEU A 20 -2.30 24.48 27.39
CA LEU A 20 -1.45 23.31 27.22
C LEU A 20 -0.74 23.30 25.85
N ALA A 21 -1.45 23.62 24.77
CA ALA A 21 -0.88 23.71 23.44
C ALA A 21 0.20 24.82 23.36
N ASN A 22 -0.07 26.00 23.91
CA ASN A 22 0.90 27.09 23.98
C ASN A 22 2.13 26.72 24.82
N LEU A 23 1.97 25.97 25.91
CA LEU A 23 3.10 25.48 26.71
C LEU A 23 3.95 24.48 25.91
N LEU A 24 3.32 23.53 25.22
CA LEU A 24 4.01 22.56 24.38
C LEU A 24 4.77 23.24 23.22
N SER A 25 4.25 24.35 22.69
CA SER A 25 4.92 25.16 21.65
C SER A 25 6.27 25.75 22.08
N LEU A 26 6.56 25.81 23.37
CA LEU A 26 7.82 26.31 23.91
C LEU A 26 8.88 25.21 24.04
N ARG A 27 8.46 23.93 24.08
CA ARG A 27 9.36 22.77 24.19
C ARG A 27 10.31 22.71 22.99
N ASN A 28 11.60 22.57 23.25
CA ASN A 28 12.64 22.45 22.21
C ASN A 28 12.59 23.56 21.13
N GLY A 29 12.15 24.77 21.48
CA GLY A 29 12.00 25.85 20.50
C GLY A 29 10.88 25.64 19.47
N GLY A 30 9.88 24.81 19.79
CA GLY A 30 8.69 24.53 18.98
C GLY A 30 8.68 23.16 18.29
N GLN A 31 9.76 22.38 18.39
CA GLN A 31 9.90 21.04 17.81
C GLN A 31 9.55 19.98 18.87
N ALA A 32 8.29 19.55 18.90
CA ALA A 32 7.80 18.62 19.93
C ALA A 32 8.10 17.15 19.59
N GLU A 33 8.22 16.81 18.30
CA GLU A 33 8.60 15.50 17.78
C GLU A 33 9.52 15.66 16.55
N PRO A 34 10.31 14.64 16.15
CA PRO A 34 10.91 14.57 14.82
C PRO A 34 9.84 14.65 13.70
N SER A 35 10.24 15.00 12.48
CA SER A 35 9.33 14.84 11.35
C SER A 35 9.07 13.37 11.06
N SER A 36 7.84 13.10 10.62
CA SER A 36 7.38 11.79 10.16
C SER A 36 6.82 11.97 8.77
N LEU A 37 7.23 11.08 7.87
CA LEU A 37 6.55 10.85 6.59
C LEU A 37 5.65 9.63 6.77
N CYS A 38 4.56 9.57 6.03
CA CYS A 38 3.71 8.39 6.05
C CYS A 38 4.37 7.26 5.25
N ASP A 39 4.42 6.02 5.79
CA ASP A 39 5.15 4.88 5.21
C ASP A 39 4.71 4.55 3.77
N ALA A 40 3.46 4.85 3.41
CA ALA A 40 2.93 4.70 2.04
C ALA A 40 3.55 5.64 0.98
N LEU A 41 4.62 6.36 1.30
CA LEU A 41 5.43 7.18 0.39
C LEU A 41 6.93 6.84 0.46
N LEU A 42 7.33 5.90 1.32
CA LEU A 42 8.72 5.40 1.37
C LEU A 42 8.95 4.29 0.34
N GLU A 43 7.86 3.72 -0.18
CA GLU A 43 7.81 2.98 -1.45
C GLU A 43 7.31 3.96 -2.53
N GLU A 44 7.81 3.84 -3.77
CA GLU A 44 7.40 4.59 -4.97
C GLU A 44 8.23 5.84 -5.37
N ASP A 45 9.44 5.60 -5.86
CA ASP A 45 10.05 6.39 -6.93
C ASP A 45 9.28 6.15 -8.26
N CYS A 46 8.15 6.83 -8.46
CA CYS A 46 7.58 6.95 -9.81
C CYS A 46 8.12 8.21 -10.49
N ASP A 47 8.98 8.03 -11.48
CA ASP A 47 9.26 9.01 -12.53
C ASP A 47 7.94 9.38 -13.25
N PRO A 48 7.69 10.65 -13.62
CA PRO A 48 6.49 11.05 -14.36
C PRO A 48 6.35 10.43 -15.75
N ASP A 49 7.34 9.66 -16.22
CA ASP A 49 7.39 9.03 -17.54
C ASP A 49 7.34 7.48 -17.49
N GLU A 50 7.23 6.83 -16.32
CA GLU A 50 6.95 5.39 -16.23
C GLU A 50 5.51 5.14 -15.76
N ASN A 51 4.67 4.72 -16.70
CA ASN A 51 3.34 4.18 -16.40
C ASN A 51 3.50 2.82 -15.69
N GLY A 52 3.54 2.84 -14.36
CA GLY A 52 3.25 1.68 -13.52
C GLY A 52 1.76 1.32 -13.44
N ASP A 53 0.92 1.81 -14.36
CA ASP A 53 -0.54 1.65 -14.34
C ASP A 53 -1.09 0.78 -15.49
N GLU A 54 -0.22 0.01 -16.19
CA GLU A 54 -0.68 -0.93 -17.23
C GLU A 54 -1.51 -2.11 -16.68
N ASN A 55 -1.66 -2.24 -15.35
CA ASN A 55 -2.47 -3.28 -14.71
C ASN A 55 -3.51 -2.74 -13.70
N ALA A 56 -3.91 -1.47 -13.77
CA ALA A 56 -5.14 -1.08 -13.07
C ALA A 56 -6.30 -1.90 -13.65
N PRO A 57 -6.96 -2.80 -12.88
CA PRO A 57 -8.11 -3.52 -13.38
C PRO A 57 -9.13 -2.51 -13.87
N SER A 58 -9.75 -2.77 -15.02
CA SER A 58 -10.86 -1.96 -15.54
C SER A 58 -11.89 -1.75 -14.43
N VAL A 59 -11.82 -0.61 -13.74
CA VAL A 59 -12.74 -0.30 -12.65
C VAL A 59 -14.11 -0.09 -13.26
N ASP A 60 -15.10 -0.77 -12.71
CA ASP A 60 -16.48 -0.67 -13.17
C ASP A 60 -17.00 0.75 -12.90
N THR A 61 -16.95 1.61 -13.92
CA THR A 61 -17.35 3.03 -13.87
C THR A 61 -18.84 3.24 -13.59
N ARG A 62 -19.60 2.14 -13.51
CA ARG A 62 -21.03 2.06 -13.16
C ARG A 62 -21.36 2.48 -11.72
N LEU A 63 -20.36 2.53 -10.83
CA LEU A 63 -20.53 2.75 -9.39
C LEU A 63 -19.82 4.03 -8.92
N ALA A 64 -20.58 5.09 -8.63
CA ALA A 64 -20.05 6.40 -8.21
C ALA A 64 -19.12 6.36 -6.96
N ASN A 65 -19.24 5.35 -6.09
CA ASN A 65 -18.40 5.20 -4.90
C ASN A 65 -17.05 4.51 -5.18
N GLN A 66 -16.92 3.76 -6.28
CA GLN A 66 -15.66 3.13 -6.71
C GLN A 66 -14.79 4.06 -7.56
N ILE A 67 -15.33 5.20 -8.02
CA ILE A 67 -14.58 6.22 -8.78
C ILE A 67 -13.48 6.87 -7.91
N SER A 68 -13.77 7.10 -6.62
CA SER A 68 -12.75 7.62 -5.69
C SER A 68 -11.59 6.63 -5.48
N ASP A 69 -11.79 5.35 -5.79
CA ASP A 69 -10.79 4.28 -5.75
C ASP A 69 -10.40 3.79 -7.16
N SER A 70 -10.26 4.72 -8.11
CA SER A 70 -9.91 4.44 -9.51
C SER A 70 -8.52 3.77 -9.72
N GLY A 71 -7.92 3.12 -8.73
CA GLY A 71 -6.54 2.60 -8.78
C GLY A 71 -5.45 3.67 -8.74
N HIS A 72 -5.73 4.89 -9.19
CA HIS A 72 -4.80 6.02 -9.30
C HIS A 72 -4.53 6.76 -7.98
N GLY A 73 -4.51 6.06 -6.84
CA GLY A 73 -4.38 6.65 -5.50
C GLY A 73 -3.15 7.55 -5.35
N THR A 74 -1.99 7.09 -5.80
CA THR A 74 -0.73 7.85 -5.75
C THR A 74 -0.79 9.12 -6.59
N LEU A 75 -1.33 9.04 -7.82
CA LEU A 75 -1.48 10.20 -8.70
C LEU A 75 -2.40 11.26 -8.10
N LYS A 76 -3.52 10.86 -7.50
CA LYS A 76 -4.45 11.76 -6.80
C LYS A 76 -3.79 12.46 -5.61
N ARG A 77 -3.01 11.73 -4.79
CA ARG A 77 -2.24 12.32 -3.67
C ARG A 77 -1.24 13.36 -4.17
N ARG A 78 -0.46 13.03 -5.21
CA ARG A 78 0.52 13.93 -5.84
C ARG A 78 -0.16 15.19 -6.40
N PHE A 79 -1.30 15.04 -7.07
CA PHE A 79 -2.09 16.16 -7.58
C PHE A 79 -2.54 17.09 -6.47
N LEU A 80 -3.14 16.55 -5.40
CA LEU A 80 -3.61 17.34 -4.26
C LEU A 80 -2.47 18.07 -3.56
N ASP A 81 -1.31 17.43 -3.38
CA ASP A 81 -0.12 18.07 -2.83
C ASP A 81 0.34 19.22 -3.74
N CYS A 82 0.55 18.98 -5.03
CA CYS A 82 0.98 20.01 -5.97
C CYS A 82 -0.03 21.16 -6.10
N LEU A 83 -1.33 20.87 -6.00
CA LEU A 83 -2.36 21.90 -6.00
C LEU A 83 -2.33 22.76 -4.73
N ALA A 84 -2.14 22.16 -3.57
CA ALA A 84 -1.94 22.89 -2.33
C ALA A 84 -0.66 23.76 -2.41
N GLU A 85 0.42 23.24 -3.00
CA GLU A 85 1.68 23.95 -3.19
C GLU A 85 1.54 25.15 -4.14
N PHE A 86 0.77 24.98 -5.21
CA PHE A 86 0.39 26.04 -6.14
C PHE A 86 -0.44 27.13 -5.45
N ALA A 87 -1.47 26.73 -4.70
CA ALA A 87 -2.32 27.65 -3.93
C ALA A 87 -1.56 28.42 -2.84
N ALA A 88 -0.42 27.90 -2.38
CA ALA A 88 0.49 28.58 -1.46
C ALA A 88 1.39 29.58 -2.19
N ASN A 89 0.86 30.49 -3.01
CA ASN A 89 1.63 31.38 -3.87
C ASN A 89 2.51 32.43 -3.16
N LYS A 90 2.46 32.55 -1.82
CA LYS A 90 3.34 33.46 -1.06
C LYS A 90 4.26 32.70 -0.11
N LYS A 91 5.38 33.33 0.26
CA LYS A 91 6.30 32.78 1.27
C LYS A 91 5.74 33.02 2.68
N GLY A 92 5.61 31.96 3.47
CA GLY A 92 5.26 32.09 4.89
C GLY A 92 4.38 30.96 5.41
N GLY A 93 3.99 31.06 6.68
CA GLY A 93 2.99 30.17 7.28
C GLY A 93 1.55 30.57 6.94
N THR A 94 1.30 31.85 6.63
CA THR A 94 -0.04 32.37 6.32
C THR A 94 -0.57 31.93 4.96
N ALA A 95 0.34 31.61 4.04
CA ALA A 95 0.02 31.12 2.70
C ALA A 95 -0.11 29.59 2.64
N VAL A 96 0.11 28.87 3.73
CA VAL A 96 -0.02 27.41 3.75
C VAL A 96 -1.45 27.04 3.34
N ALA A 97 -1.55 26.16 2.36
CA ALA A 97 -2.79 25.66 1.81
C ALA A 97 -2.92 24.14 1.95
N CYS A 98 -4.16 23.69 1.87
CA CYS A 98 -4.61 22.30 1.96
C CYS A 98 -5.68 22.06 0.88
N ALA A 99 -5.61 20.92 0.20
CA ALA A 99 -6.52 20.53 -0.87
C ALA A 99 -7.16 19.16 -0.60
N ALA A 100 -8.40 18.99 -1.04
CA ALA A 100 -9.14 17.73 -1.01
C ALA A 100 -9.95 17.58 -2.30
N MET A 101 -10.28 16.36 -2.71
CA MET A 101 -11.10 16.11 -3.90
C MET A 101 -12.18 15.07 -3.67
N LYS A 102 -13.24 15.17 -4.48
CA LYS A 102 -14.30 14.19 -4.61
C LYS A 102 -14.55 13.99 -6.09
N GLU A 103 -14.55 12.73 -6.49
CA GLU A 103 -14.82 12.34 -7.86
C GLU A 103 -16.24 11.82 -8.01
N ALA A 104 -16.74 11.99 -9.21
CA ALA A 104 -17.93 11.37 -9.75
C ALA A 104 -17.64 11.05 -11.23
N GLU A 105 -18.62 10.47 -11.93
CA GLU A 105 -18.44 9.84 -13.26
C GLU A 105 -17.72 10.73 -14.27
N ASP A 106 -18.22 11.95 -14.44
CA ASP A 106 -17.73 12.91 -15.44
C ASP A 106 -17.21 14.20 -14.80
N ASN A 107 -17.17 14.28 -13.48
CA ASN A 107 -16.78 15.50 -12.79
C ASN A 107 -15.97 15.27 -11.51
N VAL A 108 -15.08 16.20 -11.24
CA VAL A 108 -14.29 16.26 -10.02
C VAL A 108 -14.52 17.60 -9.33
N VAL A 109 -14.81 17.53 -8.04
CA VAL A 109 -14.90 18.71 -7.18
C VAL A 109 -13.66 18.74 -6.31
N VAL A 110 -12.92 19.84 -6.37
CA VAL A 110 -11.68 20.04 -5.62
C VAL A 110 -11.86 21.21 -4.67
N TRP A 111 -11.66 20.99 -3.38
CA TRP A 111 -11.68 22.05 -2.38
C TRP A 111 -10.26 22.49 -2.06
N ILE A 112 -10.06 23.79 -1.89
CA ILE A 112 -8.77 24.36 -1.48
C ILE A 112 -9.01 25.32 -0.31
N ALA A 113 -8.29 25.13 0.79
CA ALA A 113 -8.26 26.03 1.94
C ALA A 113 -6.87 26.67 2.05
N ARG A 114 -6.79 27.93 2.52
CA ARG A 114 -5.53 28.65 2.77
C ARG A 114 -5.60 29.35 4.12
N ASN A 115 -4.51 29.30 4.90
CA ASN A 115 -4.46 29.84 6.27
C ASN A 115 -4.97 31.30 6.36
N GLU A 116 -4.55 32.18 5.45
CA GLU A 116 -5.01 33.57 5.39
C GLU A 116 -6.36 33.77 4.69
N GLY A 117 -6.88 32.74 4.03
CA GLY A 117 -8.04 32.79 3.14
C GLY A 117 -7.66 33.18 1.71
N PHE A 118 -8.62 33.07 0.80
CA PHE A 118 -8.50 33.53 -0.58
C PHE A 118 -9.11 34.93 -0.74
N SER A 119 -8.46 35.74 -1.55
CA SER A 119 -8.92 37.07 -1.94
C SER A 119 -9.72 37.00 -3.24
N ASP A 120 -10.43 38.06 -3.59
CA ASP A 120 -11.25 38.07 -4.81
C ASP A 120 -10.43 37.93 -6.09
N VAL A 121 -9.13 38.29 -6.06
CA VAL A 121 -8.22 38.09 -7.20
C VAL A 121 -7.82 36.62 -7.40
N ASP A 122 -7.95 35.77 -6.38
CA ASP A 122 -7.63 34.35 -6.49
C ASP A 122 -8.74 33.57 -7.23
N LYS A 123 -10.01 33.96 -7.04
CA LYS A 123 -11.19 33.30 -7.63
C LYS A 123 -11.10 33.09 -9.15
N PRO A 124 -10.87 34.13 -9.98
CA PRO A 124 -10.81 33.96 -11.43
C PRO A 124 -9.65 33.06 -11.87
N VAL A 125 -8.54 33.02 -11.13
CA VAL A 125 -7.40 32.14 -11.44
C VAL A 125 -7.79 30.67 -11.29
N PHE A 126 -8.44 30.31 -10.17
CA PHE A 126 -8.86 28.93 -9.94
C PHE A 126 -10.05 28.51 -10.82
N GLU A 127 -10.92 29.44 -11.22
CA GLU A 127 -11.94 29.17 -12.26
C GLU A 127 -11.31 28.86 -13.62
N LYS A 128 -10.33 29.67 -14.05
CA LYS A 128 -9.57 29.41 -15.28
C LYS A 128 -8.79 28.10 -15.20
N LEU A 129 -8.19 27.79 -14.05
CA LEU A 129 -7.48 26.53 -13.80
C LEU A 129 -8.42 25.34 -13.99
N GLY A 130 -9.61 25.35 -13.37
CA GLY A 130 -10.60 24.29 -13.55
C GLY A 130 -11.05 24.13 -15.01
N LYS A 131 -11.29 25.25 -15.71
CA LYS A 131 -11.62 25.23 -17.14
C LYS A 131 -10.49 24.64 -17.98
N ALA A 132 -9.24 25.05 -17.75
CA ALA A 132 -8.08 24.55 -18.48
C ALA A 132 -7.87 23.04 -18.28
N LEU A 133 -8.01 22.55 -17.04
CA LEU A 133 -7.95 21.12 -16.74
C LEU A 133 -9.07 20.33 -17.45
N SER A 134 -10.28 20.88 -17.47
CA SER A 134 -11.42 20.26 -18.18
C SER A 134 -11.20 20.19 -19.70
N SER A 135 -10.63 21.26 -20.27
CA SER A 135 -10.35 21.34 -21.72
C SER A 135 -9.21 20.42 -22.16
N LEU A 136 -8.24 20.12 -21.29
CA LEU A 136 -7.17 19.15 -21.59
C LEU A 136 -7.73 17.75 -21.89
N PHE A 137 -8.78 17.34 -21.19
CA PHE A 137 -9.47 16.08 -21.44
C PHE A 137 -10.24 16.08 -22.78
N CYS A 138 -10.89 17.20 -23.15
CA CYS A 138 -11.90 17.25 -24.22
C CYS A 138 -11.40 17.42 -25.68
N ASN A 139 -10.08 17.42 -25.95
CA ASN A 139 -9.42 17.44 -27.29
C ASN A 139 -8.82 18.78 -27.81
N SER A 140 -8.63 19.82 -26.99
CA SER A 140 -7.84 21.01 -27.39
C SER A 140 -6.47 21.06 -26.68
N ALA A 141 -5.73 19.95 -26.74
CA ALA A 141 -4.55 19.70 -25.90
C ALA A 141 -3.52 20.84 -25.98
N ASP A 142 -3.12 21.28 -27.18
CA ASP A 142 -2.01 22.22 -27.33
C ASP A 142 -2.35 23.63 -26.81
N GLN A 143 -3.51 24.18 -27.16
CA GLN A 143 -3.90 25.52 -26.70
C GLN A 143 -4.26 25.54 -25.21
N SER A 144 -4.90 24.48 -24.70
CA SER A 144 -5.26 24.39 -23.28
C SER A 144 -4.04 24.17 -22.39
N GLU A 145 -3.02 23.47 -22.90
CA GLU A 145 -1.73 23.30 -22.25
C GLU A 145 -1.00 24.63 -22.10
N ILE A 146 -0.96 25.44 -23.17
CA ILE A 146 -0.37 26.79 -23.14
C ILE A 146 -1.10 27.67 -22.13
N ILE A 147 -2.44 27.72 -22.18
CA ILE A 147 -3.25 28.53 -21.25
C ILE A 147 -3.02 28.10 -19.80
N LEU A 148 -3.02 26.79 -19.53
CA LEU A 148 -2.76 26.25 -18.20
C LEU A 148 -1.38 26.72 -17.70
N TRP A 149 -0.35 26.60 -18.53
CA TRP A 149 1.01 26.97 -18.17
C TRP A 149 1.16 28.46 -17.88
N GLU A 150 0.64 29.31 -18.77
CA GLU A 150 0.71 30.76 -18.63
C GLU A 150 0.00 31.24 -17.36
N GLU A 151 -1.21 30.75 -17.09
CA GLU A 151 -1.95 31.10 -15.87
C GLU A 151 -1.21 30.66 -14.60
N MET A 152 -0.56 29.49 -14.62
CA MET A 152 0.23 29.01 -13.48
C MET A 152 1.46 29.90 -13.21
N VAL A 153 2.17 30.32 -14.26
CA VAL A 153 3.34 31.20 -14.13
C VAL A 153 2.92 32.60 -13.69
N LEU A 154 1.83 33.14 -14.26
CA LEU A 154 1.29 34.45 -13.87
C LEU A 154 0.88 34.48 -12.40
N TYR A 155 0.22 33.45 -11.89
CA TYR A 155 -0.18 33.37 -10.48
C TYR A 155 1.01 33.33 -9.51
N HIS A 156 2.16 32.78 -9.96
CA HIS A 156 3.39 32.68 -9.19
C HIS A 156 4.40 33.81 -9.44
N HIS A 157 4.08 34.76 -10.31
CA HIS A 157 4.96 35.86 -10.72
C HIS A 157 5.68 36.53 -9.53
N ASP A 158 4.92 36.97 -8.52
CA ASP A 158 5.47 37.65 -7.35
C ASP A 158 6.45 36.78 -6.56
N ARG A 159 6.16 35.48 -6.44
CA ARG A 159 7.02 34.54 -5.70
C ARG A 159 8.29 34.21 -6.47
N ILE A 160 8.19 34.12 -7.80
CA ILE A 160 9.33 33.92 -8.69
C ILE A 160 10.28 35.13 -8.58
N GLU A 161 9.77 36.35 -8.75
CA GLU A 161 10.56 37.59 -8.72
C GLU A 161 11.16 37.91 -7.35
N HIS A 162 10.35 37.83 -6.30
CA HIS A 162 10.76 38.36 -5.00
C HIS A 162 11.31 37.30 -4.05
N SER A 163 11.16 36.01 -4.36
CA SER A 163 11.70 34.93 -3.52
C SER A 163 12.63 33.99 -4.26
N TYR A 164 12.22 33.40 -5.39
CA TYR A 164 13.02 32.35 -6.03
C TYR A 164 14.25 32.91 -6.74
N ILE A 165 14.09 33.93 -7.59
CA ILE A 165 15.21 34.54 -8.32
C ILE A 165 16.28 35.11 -7.38
N PRO A 166 15.96 35.88 -6.32
CA PRO A 166 16.97 36.43 -5.41
C PRO A 166 17.73 35.34 -4.65
N ASN A 167 17.03 34.31 -4.15
CA ASN A 167 17.66 33.17 -3.48
C ASN A 167 18.60 32.43 -4.42
N LEU A 168 18.13 32.12 -5.63
CA LEU A 168 18.89 31.38 -6.63
C LEU A 168 20.14 32.17 -7.06
N ARG A 169 20.02 33.49 -7.27
CA ARG A 169 21.17 34.38 -7.51
C ARG A 169 22.18 34.37 -6.36
N ALA A 170 21.71 34.38 -5.12
CA ALA A 170 22.59 34.34 -3.95
C ALA A 170 23.32 32.99 -3.83
N SER A 171 22.61 31.88 -4.04
CA SER A 171 23.17 30.53 -4.02
C SER A 171 24.17 30.30 -5.16
N PHE A 172 23.90 30.79 -6.37
CA PHE A 172 24.85 30.75 -7.49
C PHE A 172 26.14 31.51 -7.17
N LYS A 173 26.03 32.76 -6.68
CA LYS A 173 27.21 33.55 -6.27
C LYS A 173 28.02 32.83 -5.19
N ALA A 174 27.36 32.23 -4.22
CA ALA A 174 28.02 31.50 -3.13
C ALA A 174 28.73 30.22 -3.63
N TYR A 175 28.16 29.54 -4.62
CA TYR A 175 28.76 28.37 -5.27
C TYR A 175 30.00 28.75 -6.11
N ASP A 176 29.92 29.83 -6.88
CA ASP A 176 31.01 30.30 -7.77
C ASP A 176 32.29 30.70 -7.03
N THR A 177 32.17 31.23 -5.81
CA THR A 177 33.34 31.64 -5.00
C THR A 177 34.28 30.48 -4.67
N ILE A 178 33.78 29.23 -4.66
CA ILE A 178 34.60 28.04 -4.42
C ILE A 178 35.33 27.63 -5.69
N ARG A 179 34.63 27.64 -6.83
CA ARG A 179 35.18 27.18 -8.11
C ARG A 179 36.36 28.05 -8.58
N ARG A 180 36.32 29.37 -8.33
CA ARG A 180 37.46 30.27 -8.61
C ARG A 180 38.66 30.11 -7.65
N GLY A 181 38.50 29.35 -6.56
CA GLY A 181 39.57 29.06 -5.59
C GLY A 181 40.37 27.78 -5.90
N ASP A 182 39.78 26.83 -6.64
CA ASP A 182 40.34 25.50 -6.94
C ASP A 182 40.93 25.37 -8.37
N ASP A 183 41.01 26.46 -9.14
CA ASP A 183 41.53 26.51 -10.54
C ASP A 183 43.06 26.28 -10.65
N THR A 184 43.64 25.33 -9.91
CA THR A 184 45.02 24.88 -10.16
C THR A 184 45.20 23.43 -10.54
N ASN A 185 44.24 22.50 -10.42
CA ASN A 185 44.42 21.14 -10.95
C ASN A 185 43.11 20.34 -11.06
N SER A 186 42.54 20.21 -12.27
CA SER A 186 42.03 18.95 -12.86
C SER A 186 41.11 19.25 -14.05
N THR A 187 41.60 18.92 -15.24
CA THR A 187 40.86 18.90 -16.49
C THR A 187 40.38 17.47 -16.71
N GLU A 188 39.11 17.28 -17.12
CA GLU A 188 38.69 16.43 -18.27
C GLU A 188 37.27 15.80 -18.22
N ASP A 189 36.47 15.89 -17.13
CA ASP A 189 35.14 15.22 -17.09
C ASP A 189 33.88 16.13 -17.03
N SER A 190 34.00 17.47 -17.13
CA SER A 190 32.91 18.40 -16.71
C SER A 190 32.08 19.10 -17.80
N SER A 191 32.27 18.85 -19.10
CA SER A 191 31.81 19.78 -20.16
C SER A 191 30.28 19.93 -20.28
N VAL A 192 29.49 18.86 -20.12
CA VAL A 192 28.03 18.89 -20.33
C VAL A 192 27.28 19.47 -19.12
N SER A 193 27.69 19.07 -17.91
CA SER A 193 27.09 19.55 -16.65
C SER A 193 27.37 21.04 -16.42
N ASP A 194 28.54 21.53 -16.85
CA ASP A 194 28.89 22.95 -16.80
C ASP A 194 28.07 23.79 -17.79
N ALA A 195 27.78 23.25 -18.98
CA ALA A 195 26.98 23.95 -19.99
C ALA A 195 25.54 24.18 -19.51
N ALA A 196 24.88 23.15 -18.96
CA ALA A 196 23.49 23.27 -18.49
C ALA A 196 23.35 24.23 -17.28
N LEU A 197 24.31 24.23 -16.35
CA LEU A 197 24.35 25.21 -15.26
C LEU A 197 24.64 26.62 -15.78
N SER A 198 25.46 26.74 -16.83
CA SER A 198 25.75 28.01 -17.51
C SER A 198 24.51 28.59 -18.21
N ASP A 199 23.61 27.76 -18.73
CA ASP A 199 22.37 28.21 -19.35
C ASP A 199 21.41 28.85 -18.33
N LEU A 200 21.15 28.17 -17.20
CA LEU A 200 20.33 28.74 -16.12
C LEU A 200 20.99 30.00 -15.53
N ARG A 201 22.32 30.00 -15.41
CA ARG A 201 23.09 31.17 -14.96
C ARG A 201 22.89 32.35 -15.92
N THR A 202 23.00 32.13 -17.22
CA THR A 202 22.83 33.17 -18.23
C THR A 202 21.42 33.75 -18.15
N LEU A 203 20.39 32.91 -18.05
CA LEU A 203 19.00 33.35 -17.87
C LEU A 203 18.79 34.18 -16.59
N LEU A 204 19.53 33.91 -15.51
CA LEU A 204 19.39 34.60 -14.22
C LEU A 204 20.11 35.94 -14.14
N PHE A 205 21.26 36.07 -14.80
CA PHE A 205 22.15 37.23 -14.67
C PHE A 205 22.17 38.14 -15.90
N ASP A 206 21.76 37.63 -17.07
CA ASP A 206 21.69 38.45 -18.27
C ASP A 206 20.53 39.45 -18.18
N ARG A 207 20.85 40.74 -18.28
CA ARG A 207 19.88 41.84 -18.34
C ARG A 207 19.38 42.09 -19.76
N ASN A 208 20.07 41.55 -20.78
CA ASN A 208 19.91 41.89 -22.20
C ASN A 208 18.89 41.01 -22.96
N LEU A 209 17.96 40.36 -22.28
CA LEU A 209 16.71 39.89 -22.91
C LEU A 209 15.82 41.11 -23.25
N HIS A 210 16.33 41.99 -24.10
CA HIS A 210 15.69 43.20 -24.62
C HIS A 210 14.64 42.80 -25.65
N GLY A 211 13.46 42.38 -25.17
CA GLY A 211 12.30 42.06 -26.01
C GLY A 211 11.37 41.01 -25.44
N ALA A 212 11.87 40.08 -24.61
CA ALA A 212 11.07 39.03 -24.01
C ALA A 212 10.15 39.59 -22.91
N SER A 213 8.88 39.16 -22.90
CA SER A 213 7.94 39.51 -21.83
C SER A 213 8.40 38.95 -20.48
N THR A 214 7.96 39.54 -19.37
CA THR A 214 8.31 39.01 -18.04
C THR A 214 7.83 37.57 -17.85
N LEU A 215 6.69 37.23 -18.43
CA LEU A 215 6.12 35.88 -18.44
C LEU A 215 7.04 34.88 -19.16
N GLU A 216 7.60 35.27 -20.31
CA GLU A 216 8.51 34.44 -21.08
C GLU A 216 9.83 34.19 -20.33
N LYS A 217 10.35 35.23 -19.66
CA LYS A 217 11.54 35.12 -18.80
C LYS A 217 11.31 34.12 -17.66
N HIS A 218 10.17 34.23 -16.97
CA HIS A 218 9.81 33.31 -15.89
C HIS A 218 9.62 31.89 -16.38
N THR A 219 8.96 31.73 -17.52
CA THR A 219 8.77 30.43 -18.16
C THR A 219 10.10 29.74 -18.44
N ARG A 220 11.04 30.45 -19.10
CA ARG A 220 12.37 29.91 -19.42
C ARG A 220 13.16 29.54 -18.17
N LEU A 221 13.12 30.37 -17.13
CA LEU A 221 13.81 30.11 -15.86
C LEU A 221 13.27 28.87 -15.15
N VAL A 222 11.94 28.72 -15.11
CA VAL A 222 11.29 27.59 -14.45
C VAL A 222 11.54 26.29 -15.22
N ILE A 223 11.48 26.32 -16.55
CA ILE A 223 11.79 25.16 -17.41
C ILE A 223 13.26 24.75 -17.26
N ALA A 224 14.21 25.69 -17.38
CA ALA A 224 15.62 25.38 -17.22
C ALA A 224 15.95 24.79 -15.84
N SER A 225 15.29 25.28 -14.78
CA SER A 225 15.44 24.71 -13.44
C SER A 225 14.87 23.30 -13.33
N TYR A 226 13.77 23.01 -14.03
CA TYR A 226 13.18 21.68 -14.11
C TYR A 226 14.06 20.69 -14.87
N ASP A 227 14.63 21.11 -15.99
CA ASP A 227 15.53 20.27 -16.80
C ASP A 227 16.81 19.94 -16.02
N LEU A 228 17.37 20.92 -15.29
CA LEU A 228 18.49 20.68 -14.37
C LEU A 228 18.13 19.70 -13.25
N ARG A 229 16.92 19.81 -12.69
CA ARG A 229 16.44 18.88 -11.66
C ARG A 229 16.34 17.45 -12.18
N ARG A 230 15.98 17.25 -13.46
CA ARG A 230 15.91 15.92 -14.09
C ARG A 230 17.29 15.35 -14.46
N THR A 231 18.33 16.16 -14.39
CA THR A 231 19.67 15.77 -14.83
C THR A 231 20.44 15.14 -13.66
N ARG A 232 20.55 13.81 -13.66
CA ARG A 232 21.19 13.04 -12.58
C ARG A 232 22.62 13.49 -12.26
N SER A 233 23.43 13.82 -13.26
CA SER A 233 24.80 14.30 -13.04
C SER A 233 24.86 15.62 -12.26
N ILE A 234 23.87 16.49 -12.41
CA ILE A 234 23.76 17.76 -11.66
C ILE A 234 23.34 17.51 -10.22
N GLU A 235 22.41 16.59 -10.00
CA GLU A 235 22.04 16.15 -8.66
C GLU A 235 23.25 15.56 -7.91
N GLU A 236 23.95 14.64 -8.57
CA GLU A 236 25.14 13.99 -8.01
C GLU A 236 26.19 15.03 -7.65
N MET A 237 26.47 15.96 -8.56
CA MET A 237 27.41 17.06 -8.34
C MET A 237 27.01 17.98 -7.18
N LEU A 238 25.75 18.42 -7.10
CA LEU A 238 25.35 19.47 -6.17
C LEU A 238 24.86 18.97 -4.81
N HIS A 239 24.36 17.72 -4.74
CA HIS A 239 23.62 17.24 -3.58
C HIS A 239 24.12 15.92 -3.00
N THR A 240 24.19 14.85 -3.79
CA THR A 240 24.41 13.49 -3.27
C THR A 240 25.88 13.09 -3.19
N SER A 241 26.78 13.74 -3.95
CA SER A 241 28.22 13.47 -3.88
C SER A 241 28.81 13.73 -2.48
N PRO A 242 29.79 12.92 -2.03
CA PRO A 242 30.58 13.21 -0.84
C PRO A 242 31.30 14.57 -0.87
N SER A 243 31.60 15.09 -2.07
CA SER A 243 32.22 16.40 -2.27
C SER A 243 31.23 17.58 -2.18
N ALA A 244 29.93 17.31 -2.07
CA ALA A 244 28.90 18.35 -2.04
C ALA A 244 28.96 19.16 -0.73
N THR A 245 29.25 20.45 -0.88
CA THR A 245 29.28 21.44 0.21
C THR A 245 27.87 21.88 0.63
N SER A 246 27.75 22.57 1.77
CA SER A 246 26.49 23.20 2.19
C SER A 246 25.96 24.23 1.17
N ARG A 247 26.87 24.88 0.42
CA ARG A 247 26.53 25.89 -0.60
C ARG A 247 25.99 25.25 -1.87
N SER A 248 26.63 24.18 -2.37
CA SER A 248 26.11 23.39 -3.51
C SER A 248 24.77 22.75 -3.18
N LYS A 249 24.60 22.23 -1.95
CA LYS A 249 23.31 21.70 -1.49
C LYS A 249 22.25 22.80 -1.44
N SER A 250 22.61 24.00 -1.02
CA SER A 250 21.70 25.16 -1.05
C SER A 250 21.29 25.53 -2.47
N LEU A 251 22.23 25.52 -3.42
CA LEU A 251 21.94 25.79 -4.83
C LEU A 251 20.98 24.74 -5.41
N TRP A 252 21.23 23.45 -5.17
CA TRP A 252 20.32 22.38 -5.59
C TRP A 252 18.90 22.57 -5.05
N LEU A 253 18.77 22.94 -3.78
CA LEU A 253 17.46 23.17 -3.15
C LEU A 253 16.72 24.36 -3.78
N ASP A 254 17.42 25.45 -4.10
CA ASP A 254 16.81 26.60 -4.77
C ASP A 254 16.40 26.29 -6.22
N ILE A 255 17.19 25.48 -6.94
CA ILE A 255 16.83 24.94 -8.27
C ILE A 255 15.54 24.11 -8.15
N CYS A 256 15.49 23.18 -7.20
CA CYS A 256 14.31 22.33 -6.97
C CYS A 256 13.06 23.14 -6.58
N LEU A 257 13.21 24.19 -5.78
CA LEU A 257 12.12 25.08 -5.38
C LEU A 257 11.50 25.81 -6.58
N LEU A 258 12.33 26.30 -7.50
CA LEU A 258 11.86 26.96 -8.71
C LEU A 258 11.24 25.96 -9.70
N ALA A 259 11.88 24.79 -9.88
CA ALA A 259 11.38 23.69 -10.72
C ALA A 259 10.00 23.15 -10.29
N ARG A 260 9.62 23.30 -9.02
CA ARG A 260 8.37 22.78 -8.44
C ARG A 260 7.12 23.21 -9.21
N LEU A 261 7.12 24.43 -9.77
CA LEU A 261 5.98 24.91 -10.56
C LEU A 261 5.80 24.10 -11.85
N ARG A 262 6.90 23.72 -12.52
CA ARG A 262 6.85 22.87 -13.71
C ARG A 262 6.43 21.44 -13.37
N VAL A 263 6.84 20.92 -12.21
CA VAL A 263 6.40 19.62 -11.71
C VAL A 263 4.89 19.60 -11.48
N ALA A 264 4.35 20.62 -10.80
CA ALA A 264 2.91 20.74 -10.57
C ALA A 264 2.14 20.74 -11.90
N PHE A 265 2.63 21.49 -12.89
CA PHE A 265 2.03 21.51 -14.21
C PHE A 265 2.04 20.12 -14.90
N GLN A 266 3.14 19.37 -14.82
CA GLN A 266 3.17 18.02 -15.42
C GLN A 266 2.17 17.08 -14.75
N ILE A 267 2.06 17.15 -13.42
CA ILE A 267 1.09 16.35 -12.67
C ILE A 267 -0.35 16.75 -13.02
N PHE A 268 -0.62 18.05 -13.16
CA PHE A 268 -1.93 18.58 -13.55
C PHE A 268 -2.32 18.09 -14.95
N LYS A 269 -1.38 18.12 -15.89
CA LYS A 269 -1.56 17.57 -17.24
C LYS A 269 -1.81 16.07 -17.19
N HIS A 270 -0.99 15.33 -16.45
CA HIS A 270 -1.09 13.87 -16.38
C HIS A 270 -2.44 13.44 -15.78
N ILE A 271 -2.83 13.97 -14.62
CA ILE A 271 -4.11 13.59 -13.99
C ILE A 271 -5.32 13.96 -14.83
N ALA A 272 -5.31 15.13 -15.49
CA ALA A 272 -6.41 15.56 -16.34
C ALA A 272 -6.56 14.70 -17.61
N LEU A 273 -5.48 14.08 -18.07
CA LEU A 273 -5.49 13.17 -19.23
C LEU A 273 -5.80 11.73 -18.83
N THR A 274 -5.42 11.32 -17.60
CA THR A 274 -5.59 9.95 -17.11
C THR A 274 -7.00 9.70 -16.57
N LEU A 275 -7.58 10.63 -15.81
CA LEU A 275 -8.84 10.42 -15.11
C LEU A 275 -10.06 10.92 -15.90
N PRO A 276 -11.05 10.07 -16.24
CA PRO A 276 -12.28 10.50 -16.89
C PRO A 276 -13.07 11.54 -16.11
N SER A 277 -13.00 11.50 -14.77
CA SER A 277 -13.63 12.47 -13.87
C SER A 277 -13.16 13.91 -14.09
N PHE A 278 -12.04 14.14 -14.77
CA PHE A 278 -11.53 15.47 -15.10
C PHE A 278 -12.19 16.10 -16.34
N LYS A 279 -13.17 15.44 -16.96
CA LYS A 279 -14.00 16.05 -18.01
C LYS A 279 -14.67 17.35 -17.55
N GLN A 280 -15.08 17.42 -16.29
CA GLN A 280 -15.59 18.64 -15.65
C GLN A 280 -14.93 18.87 -14.28
N VAL A 281 -14.00 19.82 -14.22
CA VAL A 281 -13.30 20.19 -12.98
C VAL A 281 -13.93 21.42 -12.35
N THR A 282 -14.39 21.28 -11.10
CA THR A 282 -14.88 22.39 -10.28
C THR A 282 -13.94 22.62 -9.11
N ILE A 283 -13.36 23.82 -9.01
CA ILE A 283 -12.51 24.20 -7.88
C ILE A 283 -13.28 25.13 -6.94
N ILE A 284 -13.40 24.74 -5.68
CA ILE A 284 -14.10 25.47 -4.63
C ILE A 284 -13.07 25.99 -3.62
N LEU A 285 -12.99 27.32 -3.51
CA LEU A 285 -12.16 27.97 -2.50
C LEU A 285 -12.92 28.00 -1.16
N VAL A 286 -12.40 27.28 -0.17
CA VAL A 286 -12.97 27.19 1.17
C VAL A 286 -12.88 28.56 1.83
N LEU A 287 -14.01 29.05 2.30
CA LEU A 287 -14.08 30.31 3.03
C LEU A 287 -13.38 30.18 4.37
N ARG A 288 -12.55 31.17 4.69
CA ARG A 288 -11.93 31.26 6.00
C ARG A 288 -13.03 31.46 7.05
N PRO A 289 -13.09 30.63 8.11
CA PRO A 289 -14.01 30.84 9.21
C PRO A 289 -13.82 32.25 9.81
N PRO A 290 -14.92 32.93 10.21
CA PRO A 290 -14.81 34.25 10.82
C PRO A 290 -13.86 34.18 12.02
N ALA A 291 -13.08 35.26 12.22
CA ALA A 291 -12.19 35.35 13.37
C ALA A 291 -13.02 35.11 14.64
N GLN A 292 -12.65 34.08 15.42
CA GLN A 292 -13.34 33.78 16.67
C GLN A 292 -13.46 35.07 17.49
N ALA A 293 -14.68 35.44 17.87
CA ALA A 293 -14.86 36.32 19.01
C ALA A 293 -14.09 35.67 20.17
N ASN A 294 -13.25 36.45 20.84
CA ASN A 294 -12.40 35.93 21.93
C ASN A 294 -13.25 35.00 22.81
N PRO A 295 -12.84 33.74 23.00
CA PRO A 295 -13.61 32.82 23.83
C PRO A 295 -13.85 33.49 25.18
N SER A 296 -15.06 33.36 25.69
CA SER A 296 -15.50 33.97 26.95
C SER A 296 -14.62 33.55 28.15
N GLN A 297 -13.83 32.48 27.97
CA GLN A 297 -12.92 31.91 28.96
C GLN A 297 -11.52 32.54 28.85
N ARG A 298 -11.01 33.07 29.97
CA ARG A 298 -9.66 33.64 30.04
C ARG A 298 -8.61 32.52 29.97
N PRO A 299 -7.51 32.71 29.22
CA PRO A 299 -6.41 31.75 29.24
C PRO A 299 -5.76 31.63 30.61
N LEU A 300 -5.22 30.45 30.92
CA LEU A 300 -4.64 30.16 32.23
C LEU A 300 -3.25 30.78 32.40
N SER A 301 -2.88 31.07 33.65
CA SER A 301 -1.51 31.40 34.03
C SER A 301 -0.58 30.19 33.91
N LEU A 302 0.73 30.42 33.93
CA LEU A 302 1.73 29.34 33.88
C LEU A 302 1.54 28.38 35.07
N ASN A 303 1.37 28.91 36.28
CA ASN A 303 1.13 28.13 37.49
C ASN A 303 -0.13 27.27 37.40
N GLN A 304 -1.23 27.83 36.91
CA GLN A 304 -2.48 27.09 36.71
C GLN A 304 -2.31 25.96 35.67
N THR A 305 -1.55 26.23 34.61
CA THR A 305 -1.28 25.23 33.55
C THR A 305 -0.43 24.07 34.08
N PHE A 306 0.60 24.34 34.90
CA PHE A 306 1.38 23.32 35.60
C PHE A 306 0.53 22.54 36.62
N GLY A 307 -0.39 23.22 37.31
CA GLY A 307 -1.37 22.59 38.20
C GLY A 307 -2.24 21.54 37.51
N ILE A 308 -2.68 21.79 36.27
CA ILE A 308 -3.43 20.81 35.46
C ILE A 308 -2.59 19.57 35.14
N LEU A 309 -1.28 19.76 34.94
CA LEU A 309 -0.34 18.66 34.74
C LEU A 309 0.00 17.91 36.02
N ARG A 310 -0.40 18.43 37.19
CA ARG A 310 0.04 17.97 38.53
C ARG A 310 1.57 18.04 38.69
N LEU A 311 2.15 19.11 38.18
CA LEU A 311 3.59 19.40 38.23
C LEU A 311 3.84 20.67 39.04
N ASP A 312 4.96 20.71 39.76
CA ASP A 312 5.44 21.89 40.46
C ASP A 312 6.20 22.83 39.50
N LEU A 313 6.06 24.15 39.69
CA LEU A 313 6.86 25.11 38.93
C LEU A 313 8.24 25.26 39.58
N SER A 314 9.13 24.29 39.36
CA SER A 314 10.53 24.35 39.78
C SER A 314 11.49 24.40 38.59
N PRO A 315 12.74 24.87 38.77
CA PRO A 315 13.75 24.87 37.71
C PRO A 315 14.04 23.48 37.13
N ALA A 316 13.98 22.44 37.98
CA ALA A 316 14.18 21.05 37.56
C ALA A 316 13.04 20.58 36.66
N THR A 317 11.79 20.80 37.10
CA THR A 317 10.59 20.41 36.34
C THR A 317 10.48 21.17 35.02
N THR A 318 10.79 22.48 35.00
CA THR A 318 10.78 23.27 33.75
C THR A 318 11.84 22.80 32.74
N LYS A 319 13.03 22.45 33.22
CA LYS A 319 14.08 21.85 32.36
C LYS A 319 13.64 20.50 31.78
N ALA A 320 12.97 19.68 32.59
CA ALA A 320 12.47 18.36 32.16
C ALA A 320 11.35 18.47 31.11
N VAL A 321 10.46 19.46 31.25
CA VAL A 321 9.29 19.64 30.35
C VAL A 321 9.63 20.39 29.06
N LEU A 322 10.47 21.43 29.12
CA LEU A 322 10.71 22.37 28.01
C LEU A 322 12.13 22.29 27.39
N GLY A 323 13.10 21.71 28.09
CA GLY A 323 14.49 21.55 27.64
C GLY A 323 15.50 22.50 28.28
N ARG A 324 16.78 22.39 27.88
CA ARG A 324 17.96 22.95 28.59
C ARG A 324 18.12 24.49 28.54
N ASN A 325 17.32 25.22 27.75
CA ASN A 325 17.55 26.65 27.44
C ASN A 325 16.51 27.63 28.02
N TRP A 326 15.74 27.18 29.02
CA TRP A 326 14.62 27.94 29.58
C TRP A 326 14.80 28.25 31.07
N THR A 327 14.62 29.52 31.44
CA THR A 327 14.47 29.97 32.83
C THR A 327 13.00 30.27 33.11
N ILE A 328 12.56 30.16 34.37
CA ILE A 328 11.16 30.41 34.76
C ILE A 328 10.67 31.78 34.27
N ALA A 329 11.44 32.85 34.54
CA ALA A 329 11.10 34.21 34.10
C ALA A 329 10.98 34.35 32.57
N LYS A 330 11.80 33.62 31.80
CA LYS A 330 11.73 33.62 30.33
C LYS A 330 10.49 32.87 29.84
N ILE A 331 10.15 31.74 30.48
CA ILE A 331 8.95 30.97 30.16
C ILE A 331 7.71 31.79 30.46
N GLU A 332 7.62 32.42 31.64
CA GLU A 332 6.48 33.26 32.02
C GLU A 332 6.25 34.37 31.01
N ARG A 333 7.32 35.05 30.59
CA ARG A 333 7.24 36.12 29.58
C ARG A 333 6.76 35.61 28.22
N GLU A 334 7.39 34.56 27.69
CA GLU A 334 7.04 34.01 26.38
C GLU A 334 5.64 33.37 26.39
N PHE A 335 5.30 32.63 27.45
CA PHE A 335 3.98 32.05 27.63
C PHE A 335 2.91 33.14 27.72
N ALA A 336 3.09 34.18 28.53
CA ALA A 336 2.15 35.29 28.61
C ALA A 336 2.00 36.03 27.27
N LYS A 337 3.08 36.15 26.49
CA LYS A 337 3.02 36.69 25.12
C LYS A 337 2.15 35.82 24.22
N LEU A 338 2.26 34.49 24.30
CA LEU A 338 1.43 33.56 23.52
C LEU A 338 -0.04 33.59 23.94
N GLN A 339 -0.31 33.70 25.24
CA GLN A 339 -1.69 33.77 25.74
C GLN A 339 -2.47 34.97 25.21
N LYS A 340 -1.76 36.04 24.82
CA LYS A 340 -2.36 37.27 24.26
C LYS A 340 -2.54 37.22 22.74
N GLN A 341 -1.98 36.21 22.06
CA GLN A 341 -2.09 36.12 20.59
C GLN A 341 -3.47 35.60 20.19
N LYS A 342 -3.96 36.07 19.03
CA LYS A 342 -5.22 35.57 18.46
C LYS A 342 -5.00 34.17 17.89
N PRO A 343 -5.85 33.19 18.22
CA PRO A 343 -5.71 31.84 17.72
C PRO A 343 -5.90 31.77 16.20
N ASN A 344 -5.15 30.88 15.54
CA ASN A 344 -5.24 30.67 14.10
C ASN A 344 -5.85 29.32 13.78
N VAL A 345 -6.81 29.32 12.86
CA VAL A 345 -7.35 28.10 12.26
C VAL A 345 -6.51 27.76 11.05
N HIS A 346 -5.83 26.61 11.09
CA HIS A 346 -5.01 26.14 10.00
C HIS A 346 -5.85 25.59 8.83
N ALA A 347 -5.30 25.61 7.62
CA ALA A 347 -5.97 25.22 6.39
C ALA A 347 -6.52 23.80 6.46
N GLU A 348 -5.80 22.86 7.09
CA GLU A 348 -6.28 21.49 7.25
C GLU A 348 -7.51 21.41 8.17
N VAL A 349 -7.57 22.25 9.21
CA VAL A 349 -8.74 22.37 10.10
C VAL A 349 -9.90 23.06 9.39
N GLN A 350 -9.62 24.10 8.61
CA GLN A 350 -10.63 24.77 7.77
C GLN A 350 -11.25 23.79 6.77
N MET A 351 -10.41 22.95 6.13
CA MET A 351 -10.86 21.92 5.20
C MET A 351 -11.77 20.91 5.87
N LEU A 352 -11.32 20.32 6.98
CA LEU A 352 -12.09 19.30 7.69
C LEU A 352 -13.44 19.83 8.19
N THR A 353 -13.46 21.03 8.76
CA THR A 353 -14.71 21.65 9.24
C THR A 353 -15.67 22.01 8.10
N SER A 354 -15.15 22.54 6.99
CA SER A 354 -15.95 22.87 5.82
C SER A 354 -16.59 21.63 5.19
N LEU A 355 -15.84 20.54 5.01
CA LEU A 355 -16.36 19.32 4.40
C LEU A 355 -17.52 18.74 5.22
N ASN A 356 -17.49 18.85 6.54
CA ASN A 356 -18.51 18.26 7.43
C ASN A 356 -19.72 19.18 7.71
N SER A 357 -19.83 20.32 7.03
CA SER A 357 -20.96 21.25 7.16
C SER A 357 -22.10 20.94 6.16
N ASN A 358 -23.34 21.17 6.58
CA ASN A 358 -24.58 20.92 5.81
C ASN A 358 -24.55 21.77 4.53
N GLY A 359 -24.37 21.08 3.41
CA GLY A 359 -24.18 21.66 2.08
C GLY A 359 -23.23 20.82 1.22
N LEU A 360 -22.38 19.99 1.84
CA LEU A 360 -21.42 19.13 1.16
C LEU A 360 -21.64 17.67 1.59
N SER A 361 -22.12 16.81 0.69
CA SER A 361 -22.21 15.37 0.96
C SER A 361 -20.80 14.80 1.04
N THR A 362 -20.35 14.51 2.26
CA THR A 362 -19.00 13.98 2.52
C THR A 362 -18.79 12.55 2.03
N SER A 363 -19.86 11.81 1.70
CA SER A 363 -19.74 10.48 1.11
C SER A 363 -18.95 10.57 -0.20
N GLY A 364 -17.89 9.77 -0.32
CA GLY A 364 -17.05 9.71 -1.52
C GLY A 364 -15.89 10.71 -1.63
N VAL A 365 -15.59 11.54 -0.61
CA VAL A 365 -14.36 12.36 -0.63
C VAL A 365 -13.14 11.45 -0.54
N PHE A 366 -12.14 11.67 -1.40
CA PHE A 366 -10.88 10.93 -1.38
C PHE A 366 -10.20 11.10 0.00
N PRO A 367 -9.81 10.00 0.69
CA PRO A 367 -9.42 10.02 2.11
C PRO A 367 -7.99 10.57 2.35
N TYR A 368 -7.61 11.63 1.63
CA TYR A 368 -6.31 12.28 1.72
C TYR A 368 -6.44 13.80 1.59
N PHE A 369 -5.71 14.52 2.44
CA PHE A 369 -5.51 15.97 2.31
C PHE A 369 -4.12 16.27 1.78
N GLY A 370 -4.07 16.84 0.57
CA GLY A 370 -2.84 17.37 0.00
C GLY A 370 -2.45 18.65 0.72
N CYS A 371 -1.19 18.76 1.14
CA CYS A 371 -0.74 19.88 1.97
C CYS A 371 0.51 20.53 1.37
N SER A 372 0.50 21.85 1.25
CA SER A 372 1.63 22.63 0.69
C SER A 372 2.96 22.49 1.46
N LYS A 373 2.84 22.04 2.72
CA LYS A 373 3.89 21.70 3.69
C LYS A 373 3.42 20.49 4.47
N LEU A 374 4.33 19.81 5.16
CA LEU A 374 3.93 18.77 6.12
C LEU A 374 2.96 19.37 7.13
N SER A 375 2.00 18.58 7.60
CA SER A 375 1.02 19.05 8.58
C SER A 375 1.71 19.39 9.90
N CYS A 376 1.21 20.41 10.59
CA CYS A 376 1.70 20.68 11.94
C CYS A 376 1.26 19.59 12.91
N LEU A 377 1.93 19.48 14.07
CA LEU A 377 1.63 18.43 15.05
C LEU A 377 0.15 18.41 15.45
N MET A 378 -0.44 19.58 15.68
CA MET A 378 -1.84 19.68 16.10
C MET A 378 -2.81 19.31 14.97
N CYS A 379 -2.56 19.76 13.73
CA CYS A 379 -3.36 19.35 12.58
C CYS A 379 -3.30 17.83 12.38
N ASN A 380 -2.09 17.26 12.42
CA ASN A 380 -1.89 15.83 12.22
C ASN A 380 -2.63 15.00 13.29
N ARG A 381 -2.44 15.32 14.58
CA ARG A 381 -3.14 14.60 15.67
C ARG A 381 -4.65 14.79 15.63
N PHE A 382 -5.10 15.98 15.27
CA PHE A 382 -6.54 16.24 15.13
C PHE A 382 -7.16 15.44 13.99
N ILE A 383 -6.53 15.41 12.82
CA ILE A 383 -7.00 14.64 11.66
C ILE A 383 -6.98 13.13 11.96
N GLN A 384 -5.89 12.62 12.55
CA GLN A 384 -5.77 11.21 12.96
C GLN A 384 -6.84 10.83 13.98
N SER A 385 -7.04 11.66 15.03
CA SER A 385 -8.05 11.41 16.07
C SER A 385 -9.48 11.55 15.56
N TYR A 386 -9.71 12.42 14.56
CA TYR A 386 -11.00 12.49 13.89
C TYR A 386 -11.30 11.18 13.15
N GLY A 387 -10.26 10.56 12.56
CA GLY A 387 -10.36 9.39 11.69
C GLY A 387 -11.05 9.75 10.37
N ARG A 388 -10.59 9.19 9.23
CA ARG A 388 -11.12 9.30 7.84
C ARG A 388 -10.14 9.86 6.82
N PHE A 389 -9.23 10.74 7.23
CA PHE A 389 -8.28 11.38 6.31
C PHE A 389 -6.85 11.17 6.76
N THR A 390 -5.93 11.09 5.80
CA THR A 390 -4.48 11.11 6.02
C THR A 390 -3.86 12.32 5.34
N THR A 391 -2.62 12.65 5.70
CA THR A 391 -1.81 13.68 5.03
C THR A 391 -0.44 13.10 4.72
N ARG A 392 0.36 13.82 3.91
CA ARG A 392 1.72 13.42 3.51
C ARG A 392 2.65 13.07 4.69
N GLY A 393 2.38 13.65 5.86
CA GLY A 393 3.20 13.50 7.04
C GLY A 393 3.15 14.74 7.92
N CYS A 394 3.94 14.72 8.99
CA CYS A 394 3.97 15.75 10.00
C CYS A 394 5.40 16.23 10.23
N HIS A 395 5.64 17.54 10.27
CA HIS A 395 6.97 18.07 10.60
C HIS A 395 7.26 18.12 12.11
N GLY A 396 6.37 17.60 12.97
CA GLY A 396 6.58 17.50 14.43
C GLY A 396 6.63 18.83 15.20
N ARG A 397 6.37 19.97 14.55
CA ARG A 397 6.31 21.30 15.21
C ARG A 397 4.89 21.69 15.54
N LEU A 398 4.73 22.36 16.68
CA LEU A 398 3.49 23.00 17.04
C LEU A 398 3.58 24.49 16.70
N PHE A 399 2.86 24.91 15.67
CA PHE A 399 2.71 26.32 15.38
C PHE A 399 1.71 26.94 16.33
N LYS A 400 2.13 28.05 16.91
CA LYS A 400 1.38 28.81 17.90
C LYS A 400 0.82 30.08 17.25
N PRO A 401 -0.36 30.54 17.66
CA PRO A 401 -1.44 29.80 18.37
C PRO A 401 -2.35 29.02 17.40
N TRP A 402 -2.77 27.79 17.78
CA TRP A 402 -3.62 26.88 16.99
C TRP A 402 -5.01 26.72 17.62
N THR A 403 -6.09 26.59 16.83
CA THR A 403 -7.46 26.34 17.32
C THR A 403 -8.34 25.64 16.28
N VAL A 404 -9.51 25.17 16.74
CA VAL A 404 -10.66 24.74 15.91
C VAL A 404 -11.78 25.78 16.06
N PRO A 405 -12.38 26.28 14.95
CA PRO A 405 -13.47 27.26 15.00
C PRO A 405 -14.73 26.63 15.61
N SER A 406 -15.63 27.46 16.16
CA SER A 406 -17.00 27.01 16.37
C SER A 406 -17.65 26.87 15.00
N VAL A 407 -18.39 25.78 14.78
CA VAL A 407 -18.96 25.45 13.47
C VAL A 407 -20.44 25.18 13.65
N ASP A 408 -21.25 25.96 12.95
CA ASP A 408 -22.69 25.74 12.88
C ASP A 408 -23.03 24.86 11.69
N ARG A 409 -24.23 24.27 11.73
CA ARG A 409 -24.79 23.49 10.63
C ARG A 409 -23.99 22.23 10.28
N LEU A 410 -23.41 21.55 11.26
CA LEU A 410 -22.75 20.26 11.05
C LEU A 410 -23.75 19.15 10.69
N LEU A 411 -23.25 18.15 9.94
CA LEU A 411 -23.96 16.88 9.73
C LEU A 411 -24.13 16.14 11.07
N PRO A 412 -25.17 15.27 11.22
CA PRO A 412 -25.38 14.51 12.45
C PRO A 412 -24.14 13.70 12.88
N GLY A 413 -23.83 13.71 14.17
CA GLY A 413 -22.70 13.04 14.80
C GLY A 413 -21.34 13.72 14.60
N GLN A 414 -21.23 14.75 13.76
CA GLN A 414 -19.93 15.39 13.50
C GLN A 414 -19.50 16.29 14.65
N ALA A 415 -20.42 16.94 15.38
CA ALA A 415 -20.03 17.78 16.51
C ALA A 415 -19.39 16.95 17.63
N ASP A 416 -19.97 15.79 17.95
CA ASP A 416 -19.43 14.83 18.90
C ASP A 416 -18.08 14.27 18.45
N ARG A 417 -17.91 13.99 17.15
CA ARG A 417 -16.66 13.52 16.58
C ARG A 417 -15.54 14.56 16.67
N ILE A 418 -15.82 15.82 16.36
CA ILE A 418 -14.87 16.94 16.57
C ILE A 418 -14.48 17.01 18.05
N ALA A 419 -15.46 16.93 18.95
CA ALA A 419 -15.21 17.04 20.38
C ALA A 419 -14.33 15.90 20.90
N LYS A 420 -14.65 14.65 20.56
CA LYS A 420 -13.86 13.46 20.91
C LYS A 420 -12.44 13.54 20.37
N ALA A 421 -12.26 13.99 19.12
CA ALA A 421 -10.95 14.19 18.53
C ALA A 421 -10.12 15.22 19.32
N LEU A 422 -10.71 16.35 19.71
CA LEU A 422 -10.05 17.37 20.53
C LEU A 422 -9.70 16.86 21.94
N ILE A 423 -10.56 16.05 22.57
CA ILE A 423 -10.28 15.42 23.86
C ILE A 423 -9.07 14.49 23.75
N SER A 424 -9.00 13.69 22.68
CA SER A 424 -7.85 12.82 22.39
C SER A 424 -6.56 13.63 22.23
N VAL A 425 -6.58 14.66 21.39
CA VAL A 425 -5.43 15.57 21.20
C VAL A 425 -4.99 16.20 22.52
N GLN A 426 -5.94 16.63 23.36
CA GLN A 426 -5.60 17.20 24.68
C GLN A 426 -4.91 16.18 25.58
N LYS A 427 -5.37 14.92 25.58
CA LYS A 427 -4.77 13.82 26.36
C LYS A 427 -3.34 13.56 25.90
N GLU A 428 -3.10 13.51 24.60
CA GLU A 428 -1.75 13.36 24.03
C GLU A 428 -0.82 14.52 24.38
N VAL A 429 -1.29 15.77 24.25
CA VAL A 429 -0.51 16.95 24.64
C VAL A 429 -0.12 16.89 26.12
N LYS A 430 -1.04 16.47 27.01
CA LYS A 430 -0.74 16.26 28.43
C LYS A 430 0.30 15.17 28.65
N GLN A 431 0.17 14.02 27.98
CA GLN A 431 1.13 12.93 28.08
C GLN A 431 2.53 13.38 27.63
N LYS A 432 2.62 14.12 26.52
CA LYS A 432 3.89 14.68 26.03
C LYS A 432 4.51 15.65 26.99
N LEU A 433 3.74 16.58 27.54
CA LEU A 433 4.25 17.54 28.53
C LEU A 433 4.72 16.86 29.81
N LYS A 434 4.14 15.70 30.18
CA LYS A 434 4.59 14.89 31.32
C LYS A 434 5.83 14.04 31.03
N ALA A 435 6.01 13.62 29.78
CA ALA A 435 7.20 12.90 29.35
C ALA A 435 8.42 13.84 29.37
N SER A 436 9.53 13.38 29.96
CA SER A 436 10.79 14.13 29.97
C SER A 436 11.31 14.36 28.55
N VAL A 437 12.04 15.45 28.34
CA VAL A 437 12.67 15.74 27.04
C VAL A 437 13.84 14.78 26.80
N ASP A 438 13.67 13.84 25.88
CA ASP A 438 14.76 13.02 25.33
C ASP A 438 15.64 13.86 24.41
N GLY A 439 16.88 14.12 24.84
CA GLY A 439 17.93 14.71 24.01
C GLY A 439 17.61 16.07 23.35
N HIS A 440 18.53 16.55 22.52
CA HIS A 440 18.30 17.75 21.70
C HIS A 440 17.67 17.34 20.37
N ILE A 441 16.38 17.67 20.16
CA ILE A 441 15.72 17.44 18.86
C ILE A 441 16.10 18.58 17.92
N ARG A 442 16.74 18.24 16.79
CA ARG A 442 17.14 19.21 15.76
C ARG A 442 15.88 19.84 15.13
N HIS A 443 15.96 21.12 14.79
CA HIS A 443 14.88 21.83 14.11
C HIS A 443 14.76 21.33 12.66
N GLU A 444 13.65 20.67 12.35
CA GLU A 444 13.45 20.04 11.04
C GLU A 444 12.67 20.95 10.09
N ARG A 445 12.92 20.82 8.77
CA ARG A 445 12.26 21.66 7.77
C ARG A 445 10.78 21.29 7.68
N THR A 446 9.94 22.30 7.47
CA THR A 446 8.47 22.13 7.43
C THR A 446 7.97 21.91 6.00
N SER A 447 8.75 22.31 5.00
CA SER A 447 8.52 22.03 3.59
C SER A 447 9.32 20.81 3.14
N VAL A 448 8.68 19.90 2.42
CA VAL A 448 9.36 18.83 1.67
C VAL A 448 10.05 19.51 0.48
N ILE A 449 11.38 19.60 0.51
CA ILE A 449 12.18 20.01 -0.65
C ILE A 449 13.02 18.79 -0.99
N GLY A 450 12.75 18.17 -2.13
CA GLY A 450 13.61 17.11 -2.70
C GLY A 450 13.53 15.74 -2.04
N GLY A 451 12.43 15.37 -1.39
CA GLY A 451 12.29 14.06 -0.72
C GLY A 451 11.48 13.00 -1.47
N GLY A 452 10.98 13.28 -2.68
CA GLY A 452 10.18 12.32 -3.47
C GLY A 452 10.49 12.38 -4.96
N SER A 453 11.74 12.71 -5.32
CA SER A 453 12.18 12.83 -6.71
C SER A 453 13.68 12.66 -6.86
N VAL A 454 14.27 11.76 -6.09
CA VAL A 454 15.71 11.49 -6.11
C VAL A 454 15.89 9.99 -6.10
N LEU A 455 15.99 9.41 -7.30
CA LEU A 455 16.91 8.33 -7.72
C LEU A 455 16.43 7.79 -9.08
N GLY A 456 17.22 8.06 -10.12
CA GLY A 456 16.78 7.89 -11.52
C GLY A 456 17.20 6.60 -12.23
N GLY A 457 16.59 6.36 -13.40
CA GLY A 457 17.03 5.38 -14.39
C GLY A 457 16.27 5.43 -15.72
N GLN A 458 16.98 5.85 -16.78
CA GLN A 458 16.83 5.67 -18.25
C GLN A 458 15.48 5.80 -19.01
N GLN A 459 15.48 6.74 -19.96
CA GLN A 459 14.44 6.98 -20.96
C GLN A 459 14.73 6.27 -22.31
N GLU A 460 13.68 5.72 -22.92
CA GLU A 460 13.44 5.75 -24.38
C GLU A 460 11.98 6.12 -24.64
N GLY A 461 11.73 7.17 -25.43
CA GLY A 461 10.40 7.75 -25.65
C GLY A 461 9.52 6.97 -26.63
N ARG A 462 8.22 6.82 -26.32
CA ARG A 462 7.19 6.32 -27.26
C ARG A 462 6.46 7.48 -27.98
N PRO A 463 5.96 7.28 -29.23
CA PRO A 463 5.39 8.34 -30.06
C PRO A 463 3.91 8.64 -29.72
N GLN A 464 3.53 9.91 -29.86
CA GLN A 464 2.21 10.54 -29.66
C GLN A 464 0.98 9.81 -30.26
N ARG A 465 1.19 8.90 -31.22
CA ARG A 465 0.13 8.09 -31.85
C ARG A 465 -0.45 7.01 -30.94
N GLN A 466 0.34 6.45 -30.03
CA GLN A 466 -0.14 5.36 -29.15
C GLN A 466 -1.16 5.86 -28.12
N LEU A 467 -0.88 7.02 -27.50
CA LEU A 467 -1.80 7.74 -26.61
C LEU A 467 -3.14 8.10 -27.28
N GLN A 468 -3.12 8.35 -28.59
CA GLN A 468 -4.31 8.68 -29.36
C GLN A 468 -5.20 7.46 -29.64
N ILE A 469 -4.60 6.27 -29.79
CA ILE A 469 -5.31 5.00 -29.97
C ILE A 469 -5.98 4.57 -28.66
N ASP A 470 -5.28 4.71 -27.54
CA ASP A 470 -5.82 4.35 -26.22
C ASP A 470 -6.96 5.29 -25.80
N ARG A 471 -6.87 6.59 -26.16
CA ARG A 471 -7.96 7.57 -26.00
C ARG A 471 -9.22 7.18 -26.77
N LEU A 472 -9.09 6.63 -27.97
CA LEU A 472 -10.24 6.20 -28.78
C LEU A 472 -10.90 4.94 -28.20
N ARG A 473 -10.12 4.02 -27.62
CA ARG A 473 -10.65 2.82 -26.95
C ARG A 473 -11.42 3.17 -25.67
N MET A 474 -10.88 4.02 -24.82
CA MET A 474 -11.54 4.44 -23.56
C MET A 474 -12.84 5.21 -23.81
N LYS A 475 -12.86 6.07 -24.84
CA LYS A 475 -14.06 6.79 -25.25
C LYS A 475 -15.15 5.85 -25.78
N ALA A 476 -14.78 4.87 -26.61
CA ALA A 476 -15.74 3.91 -27.15
C ALA A 476 -16.38 3.03 -26.06
N GLU A 477 -15.63 2.65 -25.02
CA GLU A 477 -16.17 1.89 -23.90
C GLU A 477 -17.09 2.74 -23.00
N SER A 478 -16.75 4.01 -22.78
CA SER A 478 -17.59 4.96 -22.05
C SER A 478 -18.93 5.23 -22.77
N ASP A 479 -18.89 5.43 -24.09
CA ASP A 479 -20.10 5.64 -24.90
C ASP A 479 -21.01 4.38 -24.90
N ARG A 480 -20.41 3.18 -24.92
CA ARG A 480 -21.14 1.90 -24.83
C ARG A 480 -21.85 1.71 -23.48
N VAL A 481 -21.24 2.15 -22.39
CA VAL A 481 -21.82 2.06 -21.03
C VAL A 481 -22.91 3.10 -20.81
N ALA A 482 -22.74 4.32 -21.32
CA ALA A 482 -23.75 5.39 -21.26
C ALA A 482 -25.05 5.02 -21.99
N GLU A 483 -24.97 4.24 -23.07
CA GLU A 483 -26.14 3.75 -23.80
C GLU A 483 -26.91 2.67 -23.03
N MET A 484 -26.23 1.91 -22.17
CA MET A 484 -26.82 0.83 -21.37
C MET A 484 -27.63 1.35 -20.15
N PHE A 485 -27.30 2.53 -19.61
CA PHE A 485 -27.96 3.13 -18.44
C PHE A 485 -29.23 3.94 -18.73
N ARG A 486 -29.55 4.20 -20.01
CA ARG A 486 -30.75 4.97 -20.38
C ARG A 486 -32.06 4.17 -20.37
N SER A 487 -32.07 2.95 -19.84
CA SER A 487 -33.29 2.14 -19.72
C SER A 487 -33.86 2.19 -18.29
N ASP A 488 -35.14 2.54 -18.17
CA ASP A 488 -35.89 2.85 -16.93
C ASP A 488 -36.07 1.68 -15.92
N PHE A 489 -35.17 0.69 -15.87
CA PHE A 489 -35.38 -0.59 -15.17
C PHE A 489 -34.95 -0.64 -13.69
N CYS A 490 -34.32 0.41 -13.14
CA CYS A 490 -33.66 0.37 -11.81
C CYS A 490 -34.58 0.59 -10.58
N GLN A 491 -35.86 0.93 -10.73
CA GLN A 491 -36.70 1.27 -9.56
C GLN A 491 -37.35 0.06 -8.84
N GLU A 492 -37.34 -1.15 -9.42
CA GLU A 492 -38.18 -2.25 -8.91
C GLU A 492 -37.48 -3.45 -8.24
N LYS A 493 -36.14 -3.58 -8.28
CA LYS A 493 -35.46 -4.77 -7.71
C LYS A 493 -34.67 -4.46 -6.44
N ARG A 494 -35.22 -4.82 -5.27
CA ARG A 494 -34.57 -4.72 -3.95
C ARG A 494 -33.79 -5.99 -3.54
N SER A 495 -33.40 -6.86 -4.46
CA SER A 495 -32.68 -8.11 -4.14
C SER A 495 -31.70 -8.55 -5.23
N GLY A 496 -30.70 -9.34 -4.82
CA GLY A 496 -29.73 -10.00 -5.71
C GLY A 496 -28.52 -9.13 -6.13
N SER A 497 -27.88 -9.50 -7.24
CA SER A 497 -26.70 -8.82 -7.82
C SER A 497 -26.91 -7.32 -8.04
N HIS A 498 -28.16 -6.87 -8.18
CA HIS A 498 -28.49 -5.45 -8.28
C HIS A 498 -28.16 -4.65 -7.00
N LEU A 499 -28.28 -5.24 -5.81
CA LEU A 499 -27.93 -4.60 -4.53
C LEU A 499 -26.45 -4.18 -4.50
N PHE A 500 -25.55 -4.96 -5.11
CA PHE A 500 -24.12 -4.65 -5.23
C PHE A 500 -23.81 -3.56 -6.28
N THR A 501 -24.81 -3.17 -7.07
CA THR A 501 -24.67 -2.18 -8.15
C THR A 501 -25.48 -0.89 -7.90
N CYS A 502 -26.41 -0.87 -6.93
CA CYS A 502 -27.37 0.22 -6.70
C CYS A 502 -27.59 0.60 -5.21
N SER A 503 -26.59 0.39 -4.35
CA SER A 503 -26.80 0.45 -2.90
C SER A 503 -26.87 1.88 -2.34
N LYS A 504 -28.02 2.23 -1.74
CA LYS A 504 -28.21 3.40 -0.85
C LYS A 504 -27.80 3.13 0.61
N ARG A 505 -27.35 1.92 0.96
CA ARG A 505 -26.88 1.51 2.30
C ARG A 505 -25.50 0.82 2.24
N PRO A 506 -24.69 0.88 3.32
CA PRO A 506 -23.45 0.10 3.42
C PRO A 506 -23.74 -1.40 3.30
N LEU A 507 -22.87 -2.11 2.58
CA LEU A 507 -22.88 -3.57 2.50
C LEU A 507 -22.29 -4.18 3.77
N THR A 508 -22.83 -5.31 4.18
CA THR A 508 -22.46 -6.07 5.38
C THR A 508 -21.93 -7.45 4.99
N SER A 509 -21.25 -8.16 5.89
CA SER A 509 -20.84 -9.55 5.68
C SER A 509 -22.02 -10.47 5.32
N ALA A 510 -23.24 -10.19 5.79
CA ALA A 510 -24.44 -10.93 5.42
C ALA A 510 -24.80 -10.75 3.93
N ASP A 511 -24.55 -9.57 3.35
CA ASP A 511 -24.79 -9.30 1.94
C ASP A 511 -23.85 -10.16 1.07
N TYR A 512 -22.57 -10.20 1.42
CA TYR A 512 -21.58 -11.04 0.74
C TYR A 512 -21.88 -12.53 0.88
N LEU A 513 -22.36 -12.98 2.06
CA LEU A 513 -22.87 -14.35 2.23
C LEU A 513 -24.06 -14.63 1.29
N TRP A 514 -25.02 -13.70 1.20
CA TRP A 514 -26.18 -13.83 0.30
C TRP A 514 -25.76 -13.90 -1.17
N LYS A 515 -24.70 -13.19 -1.56
CA LYS A 515 -24.10 -13.30 -2.89
C LYS A 515 -23.50 -14.68 -3.13
N SER A 516 -22.72 -15.19 -2.16
CA SER A 516 -22.13 -16.53 -2.25
C SER A 516 -23.18 -17.63 -2.38
N LEU A 517 -24.30 -17.50 -1.67
CA LEU A 517 -25.44 -18.42 -1.78
C LEU A 517 -26.16 -18.29 -3.12
N ALA A 518 -26.33 -17.07 -3.64
CA ALA A 518 -26.98 -16.83 -4.93
C ALA A 518 -26.18 -17.39 -6.12
N GLU A 519 -24.86 -17.33 -6.03
CA GLU A 519 -23.91 -17.80 -7.06
C GLU A 519 -23.43 -19.23 -6.82
N ASP A 520 -23.92 -19.90 -5.77
CA ASP A 520 -23.61 -21.28 -5.38
C ASP A 520 -22.10 -21.58 -5.25
N TYR A 521 -21.35 -20.66 -4.64
CA TYR A 521 -19.91 -20.83 -4.36
C TYR A 521 -19.58 -20.72 -2.86
N MET A 522 -18.48 -21.32 -2.46
CA MET A 522 -17.99 -21.26 -1.08
C MET A 522 -17.43 -19.86 -0.75
N PRO A 523 -17.90 -19.18 0.31
CA PRO A 523 -17.40 -17.85 0.68
C PRO A 523 -15.87 -17.82 0.80
N GLN A 524 -15.25 -16.75 0.28
CA GLN A 524 -13.81 -16.49 0.36
C GLN A 524 -13.48 -15.22 1.16
N ASP A 525 -14.50 -14.42 1.46
CA ASP A 525 -14.37 -13.16 2.18
C ASP A 525 -14.14 -13.44 3.68
N GLU A 526 -13.04 -12.92 4.23
CA GLU A 526 -12.62 -13.21 5.61
C GLU A 526 -13.66 -12.76 6.64
N ASP A 527 -14.32 -11.61 6.42
CA ASP A 527 -15.36 -11.12 7.32
C ASP A 527 -16.55 -12.08 7.31
N VAL A 528 -16.90 -12.67 6.17
CA VAL A 528 -17.95 -13.70 6.09
C VAL A 528 -17.52 -14.99 6.80
N LEU A 529 -16.27 -15.40 6.62
CA LEU A 529 -15.74 -16.62 7.20
C LEU A 529 -15.70 -16.58 8.73
N GLU A 530 -15.31 -15.44 9.29
CA GLU A 530 -15.30 -15.15 10.72
C GLU A 530 -16.73 -14.98 11.25
N ASP A 531 -17.54 -14.11 10.63
CA ASP A 531 -18.83 -13.67 11.16
C ASP A 531 -19.90 -14.77 11.21
N PHE A 532 -19.85 -15.69 10.25
CA PHE A 532 -20.84 -16.76 10.07
C PHE A 532 -20.31 -18.15 10.39
N GLY A 533 -19.13 -18.25 11.01
CA GLY A 533 -18.60 -19.47 11.62
C GLY A 533 -17.94 -20.45 10.66
N PHE A 534 -17.64 -20.07 9.41
CA PHE A 534 -16.92 -20.95 8.49
C PHE A 534 -15.46 -21.19 8.92
N ASN A 535 -14.87 -20.27 9.70
CA ASN A 535 -13.56 -20.47 10.35
C ASN A 535 -13.61 -21.48 11.52
N ASN A 536 -14.79 -21.74 12.08
CA ASN A 536 -14.97 -22.68 13.20
C ASN A 536 -15.11 -24.14 12.77
N VAL A 537 -15.21 -24.42 11.47
CA VAL A 537 -15.43 -25.76 10.90
C VAL A 537 -14.33 -26.18 9.94
N VAL A 538 -14.04 -27.49 9.92
CA VAL A 538 -13.11 -28.10 8.97
C VAL A 538 -13.68 -28.07 7.54
N PHE A 539 -12.81 -28.20 6.53
CA PHE A 539 -13.14 -27.98 5.12
C PHE A 539 -14.36 -28.78 4.64
N ASP A 540 -14.48 -30.05 5.03
CA ASP A 540 -15.61 -30.92 4.67
C ASP A 540 -16.95 -30.44 5.26
N ASP A 541 -16.91 -29.89 6.48
CA ASP A 541 -18.08 -29.43 7.22
C ASP A 541 -18.56 -28.03 6.82
N ARG A 542 -17.72 -27.24 6.11
CA ARG A 542 -18.13 -25.95 5.53
C ARG A 542 -19.29 -26.10 4.57
N THR A 543 -19.35 -27.21 3.83
CA THR A 543 -20.45 -27.49 2.91
C THR A 543 -21.78 -27.74 3.65
N ASN A 544 -21.71 -28.35 4.84
CA ASN A 544 -22.89 -28.56 5.68
C ASN A 544 -23.40 -27.23 6.23
N LEU A 545 -22.50 -26.35 6.68
CA LEU A 545 -22.84 -25.00 7.16
C LEU A 545 -23.41 -24.12 6.04
N LEU A 546 -22.81 -24.16 4.84
CA LEU A 546 -23.33 -23.47 3.66
C LEU A 546 -24.75 -23.96 3.33
N GLY A 547 -25.01 -25.27 3.43
CA GLY A 547 -26.34 -25.85 3.23
C GLY A 547 -27.39 -25.35 4.21
N VAL A 548 -27.02 -25.06 5.47
CA VAL A 548 -27.93 -24.48 6.47
C VAL A 548 -28.34 -23.06 6.06
N TYR A 549 -27.40 -22.22 5.64
CA TYR A 549 -27.69 -20.87 5.16
C TYR A 549 -28.39 -20.89 3.79
N GLY A 550 -28.06 -21.84 2.92
CA GLY A 550 -28.75 -22.07 1.65
C GLY A 550 -30.23 -22.37 1.82
N GLY A 551 -30.61 -23.15 2.84
CA GLY A 551 -32.03 -23.39 3.13
C GLY A 551 -32.79 -22.14 3.61
N LEU A 552 -32.11 -21.19 4.27
CA LEU A 552 -32.69 -19.89 4.62
C LEU A 552 -32.86 -19.01 3.38
N TYR A 553 -31.82 -18.97 2.53
CA TYR A 553 -31.83 -18.21 1.28
C TYR A 553 -32.95 -18.69 0.34
N LEU A 554 -33.04 -20.00 0.09
CA LEU A 554 -34.06 -20.62 -0.77
C LEU A 554 -35.49 -20.50 -0.24
N SER A 555 -35.67 -20.10 1.02
CA SER A 555 -37.00 -19.90 1.57
C SER A 555 -37.69 -18.64 1.03
N ASP A 556 -36.92 -17.69 0.48
CA ASP A 556 -37.35 -16.34 0.09
C ASP A 556 -38.07 -15.54 1.21
N ARG A 557 -37.99 -16.00 2.47
CA ARG A 557 -38.65 -15.37 3.63
C ARG A 557 -37.78 -14.33 4.33
N PHE A 558 -36.48 -14.38 4.12
CA PHE A 558 -35.49 -13.59 4.86
C PHE A 558 -34.54 -12.90 3.89
N SER A 559 -34.15 -11.67 4.21
CA SER A 559 -33.15 -10.93 3.46
C SER A 559 -31.78 -10.96 4.15
N ALA A 560 -30.75 -10.48 3.45
CA ALA A 560 -29.42 -10.33 4.02
C ALA A 560 -29.42 -9.38 5.25
N GLU A 561 -30.29 -8.36 5.25
CA GLU A 561 -30.47 -7.45 6.39
C GLU A 561 -30.96 -8.20 7.64
N ASP A 562 -31.97 -9.06 7.50
CA ASP A 562 -32.52 -9.83 8.63
C ASP A 562 -31.43 -10.68 9.29
N ILE A 563 -30.58 -11.28 8.47
CA ILE A 563 -29.52 -12.20 8.89
C ILE A 563 -28.39 -11.42 9.59
N HIS A 564 -28.06 -10.25 9.07
CA HIS A 564 -27.14 -9.32 9.73
C HIS A 564 -27.69 -8.90 11.10
N GLU A 565 -28.97 -8.53 11.20
CA GLU A 565 -29.60 -8.15 12.46
C GLU A 565 -29.61 -9.30 13.48
N TRP A 566 -29.90 -10.53 13.06
CA TRP A 566 -29.89 -11.68 13.96
C TRP A 566 -28.49 -11.98 14.49
N ARG A 567 -27.47 -11.80 13.65
CA ARG A 567 -26.07 -11.99 14.01
C ARG A 567 -25.60 -10.93 15.01
N VAL A 568 -25.83 -9.65 14.72
CA VAL A 568 -25.48 -8.54 15.63
C VAL A 568 -26.26 -8.60 16.94
N GLY A 569 -27.53 -9.04 16.88
CA GLY A 569 -28.38 -9.24 18.05
C GLY A 569 -28.06 -10.49 18.87
N GLY A 570 -27.14 -11.36 18.42
CA GLY A 570 -26.79 -12.60 19.11
C GLY A 570 -27.90 -13.66 19.14
N ILE A 571 -28.92 -13.53 18.29
CA ILE A 571 -30.12 -14.41 18.22
C ILE A 571 -30.13 -15.31 16.98
N LEU A 572 -29.04 -15.32 16.20
CA LEU A 572 -28.91 -16.06 14.94
C LEU A 572 -29.24 -17.55 15.08
N VAL A 573 -28.69 -18.23 16.08
CA VAL A 573 -28.92 -19.66 16.31
C VAL A 573 -30.40 -19.97 16.59
N ASP A 574 -31.06 -19.14 17.39
CA ASP A 574 -32.44 -19.34 17.78
C ASP A 574 -33.39 -19.10 16.60
N LYS A 575 -33.09 -18.10 15.76
CA LYS A 575 -33.85 -17.82 14.54
C LYS A 575 -33.70 -18.92 13.48
N ILE A 576 -32.51 -19.48 13.33
CA ILE A 576 -32.28 -20.65 12.46
C ILE A 576 -33.11 -21.84 12.95
N LYS A 577 -33.11 -22.12 14.27
CA LYS A 577 -33.93 -23.18 14.85
C LYS A 577 -35.43 -22.95 14.62
N GLU A 578 -35.91 -21.74 14.88
CA GLU A 578 -37.31 -21.35 14.68
C GLU A 578 -37.76 -21.64 13.23
N PHE A 579 -36.94 -21.25 12.25
CA PHE A 579 -37.22 -21.52 10.84
C PHE A 579 -37.29 -23.02 10.54
N TYR A 580 -36.26 -23.80 10.87
CA TYR A 580 -36.23 -25.21 10.51
C TYR A 580 -37.23 -26.06 11.32
N TYR A 581 -37.57 -25.69 12.56
CA TYR A 581 -38.63 -26.36 13.31
C TYR A 581 -40.02 -26.11 12.73
N SER A 582 -40.23 -24.98 12.04
CA SER A 582 -41.48 -24.70 11.32
C SER A 582 -41.71 -25.60 10.10
N ILE A 583 -40.65 -26.27 9.60
CA ILE A 583 -40.71 -27.22 8.48
C ILE A 583 -41.02 -28.63 9.04
N PRO A 584 -41.88 -29.43 8.39
CA PRO A 584 -42.13 -30.82 8.76
C PRO A 584 -40.84 -31.64 8.85
N GLU A 585 -40.75 -32.56 9.82
CA GLU A 585 -39.52 -33.28 10.15
C GLU A 585 -38.88 -34.03 8.97
N ASN A 586 -39.71 -34.59 8.08
CA ASN A 586 -39.29 -35.27 6.86
C ASN A 586 -38.74 -34.35 5.76
N SER A 587 -38.89 -33.02 5.89
CA SER A 587 -38.54 -32.02 4.86
C SER A 587 -37.46 -31.03 5.31
N ARG A 588 -36.86 -31.22 6.49
CA ARG A 588 -35.83 -30.31 7.05
C ARG A 588 -34.44 -30.42 6.39
N GLY A 589 -34.25 -31.42 5.53
CA GLY A 589 -32.96 -31.71 4.90
C GLY A 589 -31.92 -32.28 5.87
N LYS A 590 -30.78 -32.71 5.34
CA LYS A 590 -29.69 -33.34 6.11
C LYS A 590 -28.80 -32.35 6.88
N TYR A 591 -28.82 -31.07 6.50
CA TYR A 591 -27.94 -30.03 7.03
C TYR A 591 -28.36 -29.54 8.43
N PHE A 592 -29.67 -29.43 8.69
CA PHE A 592 -30.17 -28.98 9.99
C PHE A 592 -29.88 -29.96 11.15
N PRO A 593 -30.03 -31.30 11.00
CA PRO A 593 -29.57 -32.25 12.00
C PRO A 593 -28.07 -32.17 12.32
N TRP A 594 -27.23 -31.88 11.31
CA TRP A 594 -25.80 -31.62 11.52
C TRP A 594 -25.59 -30.33 12.32
N PHE A 595 -26.32 -29.26 12.00
CA PHE A 595 -26.25 -27.98 12.71
C PHE A 595 -26.59 -28.11 14.20
N LEU A 596 -27.63 -28.88 14.55
CA LEU A 596 -28.01 -29.13 15.95
C LEU A 596 -26.92 -29.83 16.76
N LYS A 597 -26.05 -30.63 16.12
CA LYS A 597 -24.89 -31.26 16.76
C LYS A 597 -23.69 -30.31 16.87
N ASN A 598 -23.64 -29.27 16.03
CA ASN A 598 -22.50 -28.37 15.87
C ASN A 598 -22.84 -26.90 16.21
N LEU A 599 -23.72 -26.67 17.19
CA LEU A 599 -24.14 -25.31 17.58
C LEU A 599 -22.97 -24.41 18.03
N HIS A 600 -21.88 -25.03 18.51
CA HIS A 600 -20.66 -24.34 18.95
C HIS A 600 -19.97 -23.53 17.84
N VAL A 601 -20.24 -23.86 16.57
CA VAL A 601 -19.68 -23.20 15.38
C VAL A 601 -20.04 -21.72 15.29
N LEU A 602 -21.15 -21.29 15.89
CA LEU A 602 -21.62 -19.89 15.87
C LEU A 602 -21.51 -19.18 17.22
N TRP A 603 -20.86 -19.77 18.23
CA TRP A 603 -20.79 -19.16 19.57
C TRP A 603 -19.79 -18.00 19.65
N HIS A 604 -18.67 -18.10 18.93
CA HIS A 604 -17.64 -17.07 18.90
C HIS A 604 -17.09 -16.93 17.48
N PRO A 605 -17.00 -15.71 16.93
CA PRO A 605 -16.24 -15.47 15.70
C PRO A 605 -14.78 -15.90 15.91
N MET A 606 -14.20 -16.56 14.91
CA MET A 606 -12.81 -17.04 14.94
C MET A 606 -12.05 -16.40 13.80
N SER A 607 -10.96 -15.74 14.14
CA SER A 607 -10.07 -15.10 13.17
C SER A 607 -9.28 -16.13 12.36
N LYS A 608 -8.77 -15.72 11.19
CA LYS A 608 -7.91 -16.55 10.33
C LYS A 608 -6.74 -17.19 11.08
N ASP A 609 -6.00 -16.40 11.86
CA ASP A 609 -4.81 -16.86 12.58
C ASP A 609 -5.15 -17.91 13.65
N GLU A 610 -6.28 -17.76 14.33
CA GLU A 610 -6.78 -18.72 15.32
C GLU A 610 -7.28 -20.00 14.64
N ALA A 611 -7.95 -19.88 13.50
CA ALA A 611 -8.39 -21.01 12.69
C ALA A 611 -7.19 -21.81 12.16
N GLU A 612 -6.15 -21.13 11.66
CA GLU A 612 -4.90 -21.76 11.20
C GLU A 612 -4.18 -22.47 12.34
N GLN A 613 -4.06 -21.85 13.52
CA GLN A 613 -3.46 -22.49 14.69
C GLN A 613 -4.25 -23.72 15.17
N LYS A 614 -5.58 -23.65 15.16
CA LYS A 614 -6.46 -24.77 15.51
C LYS A 614 -6.39 -25.89 14.47
N LEU A 615 -6.29 -25.54 13.19
CA LEU A 615 -6.11 -26.49 12.08
C LEU A 615 -4.77 -27.24 12.22
N ILE A 616 -3.68 -26.50 12.46
CA ILE A 616 -2.35 -27.05 12.70
C ILE A 616 -2.35 -27.99 13.91
N ALA A 617 -2.98 -27.60 15.03
CA ALA A 617 -3.14 -28.46 16.20
C ALA A 617 -3.91 -29.75 15.86
N THR A 618 -5.01 -29.63 15.11
CA THR A 618 -5.83 -30.78 14.68
C THR A 618 -5.04 -31.74 13.77
N PHE A 619 -4.19 -31.22 12.89
CA PHE A 619 -3.35 -32.04 12.00
C PHE A 619 -2.36 -32.90 12.81
N TYR A 620 -1.69 -32.28 13.77
CA TYR A 620 -0.75 -32.98 14.63
C TYR A 620 -1.45 -33.94 15.62
N ASP A 621 -2.66 -33.62 16.09
CA ASP A 621 -3.43 -34.52 16.96
C ASP A 621 -3.76 -35.87 16.27
N LYS A 622 -4.11 -35.83 14.97
CA LYS A 622 -4.35 -37.05 14.18
C LYS A 622 -3.07 -37.82 13.85
N ALA A 623 -1.94 -37.12 13.70
CA ALA A 623 -0.64 -37.72 13.40
C ALA A 623 0.04 -38.31 14.65
N MET A 624 -0.26 -37.78 15.85
CA MET A 624 0.37 -38.17 17.12
C MET A 624 0.41 -39.70 17.38
N PRO A 625 -0.62 -40.51 17.06
CA PRO A 625 -0.57 -41.96 17.27
C PRO A 625 0.55 -42.68 16.50
N TYR A 626 0.99 -42.11 15.38
CA TYR A 626 2.05 -42.65 14.52
C TYR A 626 3.47 -42.38 15.04
N LEU A 627 3.62 -41.51 16.05
CA LEU A 627 4.89 -41.31 16.74
C LEU A 627 5.17 -42.45 17.74
N ASP A 628 6.46 -42.73 17.92
CA ASP A 628 6.94 -43.60 19.00
C ASP A 628 6.46 -43.06 20.36
N VAL A 629 6.16 -43.95 21.30
CA VAL A 629 5.56 -43.59 22.60
C VAL A 629 6.35 -42.51 23.35
N GLU A 630 7.67 -42.51 23.21
CA GLU A 630 8.59 -41.54 23.83
C GLU A 630 8.46 -40.12 23.27
N ASP A 631 8.00 -39.99 22.03
CA ASP A 631 7.93 -38.72 21.30
C ASP A 631 6.53 -38.11 21.27
N ARG A 632 5.49 -38.86 21.65
CA ARG A 632 4.09 -38.37 21.71
C ARG A 632 3.87 -37.19 22.67
N LYS A 633 4.79 -36.96 23.60
CA LYS A 633 4.75 -35.84 24.57
C LYS A 633 5.53 -34.61 24.10
N LYS A 634 6.26 -34.70 22.99
CA LYS A 634 7.07 -33.62 22.43
C LYS A 634 6.24 -32.81 21.44
N THR A 635 6.51 -31.51 21.34
CA THR A 635 5.92 -30.72 20.25
C THR A 635 6.63 -31.05 18.94
N ALA A 636 5.97 -30.84 17.80
CA ALA A 636 6.55 -31.12 16.48
C ALA A 636 7.94 -30.48 16.30
N LYS A 637 8.15 -29.27 16.84
CA LYS A 637 9.42 -28.53 16.77
C LYS A 637 10.56 -29.18 17.59
N ASP A 638 10.22 -29.97 18.61
CA ASP A 638 11.17 -30.62 19.52
C ASP A 638 11.63 -32.00 19.03
N LEU A 639 11.06 -32.49 17.92
CA LEU A 639 11.45 -33.77 17.32
C LEU A 639 12.83 -33.67 16.67
N LYS A 640 13.72 -34.60 17.05
CA LYS A 640 15.06 -34.79 16.48
C LYS A 640 15.24 -36.25 16.09
N PRO A 641 15.96 -36.58 15.01
CA PRO A 641 16.63 -35.68 14.06
C PRO A 641 15.65 -34.88 13.17
N GLU A 642 16.15 -33.92 12.40
CA GLU A 642 15.31 -33.04 11.56
C GLU A 642 14.46 -33.82 10.54
N ALA A 643 15.02 -34.89 9.98
CA ALA A 643 14.28 -35.81 9.12
C ALA A 643 13.04 -36.42 9.79
N LYS A 644 13.08 -36.69 11.10
CA LYS A 644 11.93 -37.20 11.86
C LYS A 644 10.84 -36.14 12.00
N ARG A 645 11.23 -34.90 12.31
CA ARG A 645 10.31 -33.75 12.35
C ARG A 645 9.65 -33.54 10.99
N ASP A 646 10.44 -33.48 9.93
CA ASP A 646 9.96 -33.15 8.59
C ASP A 646 9.03 -34.25 8.06
N SER A 647 9.38 -35.52 8.32
CA SER A 647 8.52 -36.67 8.02
C SER A 647 7.21 -36.68 8.83
N TYR A 648 7.26 -36.26 10.09
CA TYR A 648 6.07 -36.15 10.94
C TYR A 648 5.13 -35.05 10.43
N HIS A 649 5.68 -33.93 10.00
CA HIS A 649 4.91 -32.83 9.41
C HIS A 649 4.24 -33.25 8.08
N LEU A 650 4.97 -33.95 7.20
CA LEU A 650 4.39 -34.51 5.97
C LEU A 650 3.27 -35.51 6.28
N LEU A 651 3.45 -36.37 7.30
CA LEU A 651 2.40 -37.31 7.71
C LEU A 651 1.14 -36.58 8.18
N ALA A 652 1.30 -35.50 8.94
CA ALA A 652 0.18 -34.69 9.41
C ALA A 652 -0.62 -34.08 8.24
N GLU A 653 0.04 -33.61 7.18
CA GLU A 653 -0.62 -33.06 5.99
C GLU A 653 -1.29 -34.14 5.13
N THR A 654 -0.59 -35.26 4.91
CA THR A 654 -1.09 -36.38 4.09
C THR A 654 -2.28 -37.09 4.72
N LEU A 655 -2.39 -37.15 6.06
CA LEU A 655 -3.59 -37.63 6.75
C LEU A 655 -4.84 -36.80 6.44
N HIS A 656 -4.65 -35.55 6.01
CA HIS A 656 -5.70 -34.65 5.57
C HIS A 656 -5.81 -34.53 4.06
N ARG A 657 -5.04 -35.33 3.29
CA ARG A 657 -4.94 -35.28 1.82
C ARG A 657 -4.52 -33.90 1.28
N ILE A 658 -3.72 -33.17 2.04
CA ILE A 658 -3.21 -31.85 1.66
C ILE A 658 -1.79 -32.00 1.12
N SER A 659 -1.50 -31.33 0.02
CA SER A 659 -0.14 -31.19 -0.52
C SER A 659 0.61 -30.06 0.21
N PRO A 660 1.90 -30.24 0.53
CA PRO A 660 2.72 -29.17 1.11
C PRO A 660 2.74 -27.91 0.24
N ASN A 661 2.90 -26.73 0.83
CA ASN A 661 3.03 -25.48 0.08
C ASN A 661 4.43 -25.36 -0.55
N PRO A 662 4.60 -24.79 -1.76
CA PRO A 662 5.93 -24.54 -2.35
C PRO A 662 6.92 -23.75 -1.47
N ARG A 663 6.41 -22.96 -0.52
CA ARG A 663 7.20 -22.22 0.49
C ARG A 663 7.71 -23.10 1.63
N GLU A 664 7.10 -24.27 1.85
CA GLU A 664 7.50 -25.21 2.89
C GLU A 664 8.68 -26.07 2.43
N THR A 665 9.56 -26.41 3.38
CA THR A 665 10.71 -27.29 3.11
C THR A 665 10.27 -28.67 2.61
N ASN A 666 9.14 -29.17 3.13
CA ASN A 666 8.60 -30.49 2.78
C ASN A 666 8.24 -30.64 1.30
N TRP A 667 7.79 -29.57 0.64
CA TRP A 667 7.46 -29.59 -0.78
C TRP A 667 8.69 -29.90 -1.65
N TYR A 668 9.85 -29.35 -1.29
CA TYR A 668 11.11 -29.67 -1.94
C TYR A 668 11.62 -31.06 -1.51
N SER A 669 11.78 -31.25 -0.20
CA SER A 669 12.41 -32.42 0.41
C SER A 669 11.78 -33.75 0.03
N PHE A 670 10.45 -33.82 -0.05
CA PHE A 670 9.72 -35.05 -0.35
C PHE A 670 9.32 -35.17 -1.83
N GLY A 671 9.92 -34.37 -2.71
CA GLY A 671 9.82 -34.56 -4.17
C GLY A 671 8.57 -34.00 -4.81
N PHE A 672 7.75 -33.20 -4.12
CA PHE A 672 6.61 -32.50 -4.75
C PHE A 672 7.07 -31.53 -5.83
N VAL A 673 8.26 -30.94 -5.66
CA VAL A 673 8.95 -30.15 -6.70
C VAL A 673 9.12 -30.89 -8.03
N THR A 674 9.08 -32.22 -8.06
CA THR A 674 9.20 -33.00 -9.31
C THR A 674 7.88 -33.10 -10.10
N CYS A 675 6.74 -32.81 -9.47
CA CYS A 675 5.40 -32.96 -10.04
C CYS A 675 5.05 -31.85 -11.04
N ARG A 676 4.51 -32.18 -12.22
CA ARG A 676 4.20 -31.22 -13.29
C ARG A 676 2.94 -30.36 -13.05
N GLY A 677 2.19 -30.66 -11.99
CA GLY A 677 1.02 -29.90 -11.57
C GLY A 677 0.20 -30.67 -10.52
N HIS A 678 -0.95 -30.12 -10.15
CA HIS A 678 -1.76 -30.61 -9.03
C HIS A 678 -2.21 -32.08 -9.12
N SER A 679 -2.37 -32.62 -10.33
CA SER A 679 -2.75 -34.03 -10.50
C SER A 679 -1.64 -35.00 -10.09
N GLU A 680 -0.38 -34.67 -10.41
CA GLU A 680 0.79 -35.44 -9.99
C GLU A 680 1.08 -35.24 -8.49
N GLU A 681 0.90 -34.02 -7.96
CA GLU A 681 1.00 -33.75 -6.53
C GLU A 681 -0.01 -34.56 -5.73
N SER A 682 -1.27 -34.61 -6.18
CA SER A 682 -2.33 -35.43 -5.56
C SER A 682 -1.95 -36.92 -5.56
N MET A 683 -1.38 -37.41 -6.66
CA MET A 683 -0.90 -38.79 -6.76
C MET A 683 0.26 -39.08 -5.81
N LEU A 684 1.13 -38.09 -5.57
CA LEU A 684 2.22 -38.20 -4.60
C LEU A 684 1.70 -38.19 -3.16
N VAL A 685 0.69 -37.38 -2.85
CA VAL A 685 -0.03 -37.44 -1.56
C VAL A 685 -0.64 -38.83 -1.35
N ASP A 686 -1.33 -39.37 -2.36
CA ASP A 686 -1.92 -40.71 -2.30
C ASP A 686 -0.85 -41.79 -2.07
N LEU A 687 0.31 -41.65 -2.72
CA LEU A 687 1.44 -42.56 -2.54
C LEU A 687 1.98 -42.52 -1.11
N TYR A 688 2.19 -41.33 -0.53
CA TYR A 688 2.65 -41.20 0.86
C TYR A 688 1.60 -41.69 1.86
N GLN A 689 0.32 -41.44 1.60
CA GLN A 689 -0.77 -41.95 2.41
C GLN A 689 -0.77 -43.49 2.42
N LEU A 690 -0.76 -44.13 1.25
CA LEU A 690 -0.69 -45.60 1.14
C LEU A 690 0.60 -46.20 1.72
N LEU A 691 1.66 -45.41 1.83
CA LEU A 691 2.92 -45.83 2.42
C LEU A 691 2.88 -45.81 3.95
N LEU A 692 2.27 -44.79 4.55
CA LEU A 692 2.42 -44.47 5.98
C LEU A 692 1.21 -44.82 6.86
N THR A 693 0.03 -45.00 6.25
CA THR A 693 -1.22 -45.10 7.00
C THR A 693 -1.91 -46.44 6.77
N GLU A 694 -2.64 -46.90 7.80
CA GLU A 694 -3.44 -48.12 7.73
C GLU A 694 -4.73 -47.89 6.93
N SER A 695 -5.28 -48.98 6.39
CA SER A 695 -6.58 -48.93 5.70
C SER A 695 -7.68 -48.57 6.70
N ASP A 696 -8.39 -47.47 6.42
CA ASP A 696 -9.57 -47.04 7.16
C ASP A 696 -10.87 -47.67 6.62
N GLY A 697 -10.77 -48.58 5.65
CA GLY A 697 -11.92 -49.17 4.96
C GLY A 697 -12.60 -48.25 3.96
N SER A 698 -12.02 -47.08 3.65
CA SER A 698 -12.55 -46.20 2.61
C SER A 698 -12.34 -46.77 1.22
N PHE A 699 -13.19 -46.32 0.29
CA PHE A 699 -13.09 -46.66 -1.13
C PHE A 699 -11.69 -46.40 -1.71
N PHE A 700 -10.98 -45.39 -1.20
CA PHE A 700 -9.60 -45.13 -1.60
C PHE A 700 -8.67 -46.32 -1.32
N TYR A 701 -8.67 -46.83 -0.08
CA TYR A 701 -7.85 -48.01 0.22
C TYR A 701 -8.41 -49.24 -0.47
N GLU A 702 -9.71 -49.43 -0.59
CA GLU A 702 -10.26 -50.58 -1.32
C GLU A 702 -9.81 -50.60 -2.79
N PHE A 703 -9.89 -49.46 -3.47
CA PHE A 703 -9.49 -49.27 -4.85
C PHE A 703 -7.99 -49.56 -5.07
N HIS A 704 -7.13 -49.06 -4.18
CA HIS A 704 -5.68 -49.27 -4.28
C HIS A 704 -5.21 -50.63 -3.71
N SER A 705 -5.90 -51.18 -2.71
CA SER A 705 -5.58 -52.48 -2.08
C SER A 705 -5.92 -53.66 -2.98
N GLY A 706 -6.96 -53.54 -3.82
CA GLY A 706 -7.33 -54.57 -4.80
C GLY A 706 -6.21 -54.92 -5.79
N ARG A 707 -5.25 -54.00 -6.02
CA ARG A 707 -4.07 -54.23 -6.88
C ARG A 707 -2.79 -54.63 -6.12
N ARG A 708 -2.75 -54.41 -4.81
CA ARG A 708 -1.54 -54.46 -3.97
C ARG A 708 -1.45 -55.69 -3.05
N GLY A 709 -2.59 -56.31 -2.74
CA GLY A 709 -2.67 -57.34 -1.70
C GLY A 709 -2.54 -56.76 -0.29
N ALA A 710 -2.71 -57.59 0.74
CA ALA A 710 -2.65 -57.16 2.15
C ALA A 710 -1.19 -56.91 2.61
N ILE A 711 -0.62 -55.76 2.24
CA ILE A 711 0.72 -55.33 2.64
C ILE A 711 0.60 -54.27 3.75
N GLN A 712 1.26 -54.50 4.88
CA GLN A 712 1.28 -53.56 6.00
C GLN A 712 2.05 -52.27 5.64
N PRO A 713 1.57 -51.07 6.05
CA PRO A 713 2.27 -49.80 5.82
C PRO A 713 3.65 -49.77 6.49
N ALA A 714 4.47 -48.80 6.11
CA ALA A 714 5.74 -48.52 6.77
C ALA A 714 5.49 -47.75 8.06
N THR A 715 6.29 -48.03 9.10
CA THR A 715 6.26 -47.18 10.29
C THR A 715 6.90 -45.83 9.99
N LEU A 716 6.51 -44.78 10.73
CA LEU A 716 7.14 -43.47 10.61
C LEU A 716 8.66 -43.56 10.82
N THR A 717 9.11 -44.47 11.69
CA THR A 717 10.55 -44.72 11.92
C THR A 717 11.27 -45.39 10.77
N GLN A 718 10.62 -46.30 10.04
CA GLN A 718 11.18 -46.83 8.80
C GLN A 718 11.25 -45.74 7.72
N PHE A 719 10.23 -44.88 7.66
CA PHE A 719 10.13 -43.83 6.65
C PHE A 719 11.20 -42.75 6.82
N TRP A 720 11.34 -42.12 7.99
CA TRP A 720 12.32 -41.04 8.15
C TRP A 720 13.77 -41.54 8.03
N LYS A 721 14.06 -42.80 8.43
CA LYS A 721 15.36 -43.43 8.21
C LYS A 721 15.63 -43.71 6.74
N ALA A 722 14.63 -44.18 6.00
CA ALA A 722 14.74 -44.37 4.56
C ALA A 722 14.93 -43.04 3.81
N TYR A 723 14.27 -41.98 4.28
CA TYR A 723 14.48 -40.61 3.78
C TYR A 723 15.92 -40.14 4.01
N GLU A 724 16.46 -40.22 5.23
CA GLU A 724 17.87 -39.84 5.48
C GLU A 724 18.87 -40.66 4.66
N ALA A 725 18.59 -41.94 4.45
CA ALA A 725 19.46 -42.84 3.71
C ALA A 725 19.31 -42.73 2.17
N GLY A 726 18.36 -41.95 1.64
CA GLY A 726 18.06 -41.90 0.21
C GLY A 726 17.48 -43.21 -0.36
N THR A 727 16.80 -43.99 0.47
CA THR A 727 16.26 -45.33 0.13
C THR A 727 14.73 -45.38 0.12
N LEU A 728 14.05 -44.23 0.05
CA LEU A 728 12.58 -44.15 -0.01
C LEU A 728 11.99 -44.93 -1.18
N ILE A 729 12.67 -44.94 -2.33
CA ILE A 729 12.25 -45.71 -3.50
C ILE A 729 12.20 -47.21 -3.19
N GLN A 730 13.23 -47.73 -2.52
CA GLN A 730 13.28 -49.14 -2.11
C GLN A 730 12.18 -49.45 -1.10
N LEU A 731 11.91 -48.52 -0.17
CA LEU A 731 10.82 -48.66 0.79
C LEU A 731 9.46 -48.71 0.07
N MET A 732 9.18 -47.78 -0.84
CA MET A 732 7.94 -47.76 -1.64
C MET A 732 7.74 -49.05 -2.43
N ASP A 733 8.81 -49.55 -3.08
CA ASP A 733 8.76 -50.77 -3.87
C ASP A 733 8.57 -52.02 -3.00
N SER A 734 9.25 -52.09 -1.84
CA SER A 734 9.07 -53.18 -0.86
C SER A 734 7.63 -53.25 -0.32
N LYS A 735 6.92 -52.12 -0.38
CA LYS A 735 5.53 -51.99 0.02
C LYS A 735 4.56 -52.12 -1.16
N GLY A 736 5.00 -52.53 -2.35
CA GLY A 736 4.13 -52.77 -3.51
C GLY A 736 3.61 -51.51 -4.20
N LEU A 737 4.24 -50.34 -4.00
CA LEU A 737 3.82 -49.06 -4.59
C LEU A 737 4.55 -48.72 -5.89
N LYS A 738 5.32 -49.65 -6.45
CA LYS A 738 6.14 -49.43 -7.64
C LYS A 738 5.34 -48.93 -8.84
N GLU A 739 4.19 -49.56 -9.15
CA GLU A 739 3.35 -49.15 -10.29
C GLU A 739 2.85 -47.70 -10.16
N LEU A 740 2.39 -47.31 -8.96
CA LEU A 740 1.92 -45.95 -8.70
C LEU A 740 3.08 -44.95 -8.77
N ARG A 741 4.22 -45.30 -8.16
CA ARG A 741 5.44 -44.49 -8.15
C ARG A 741 6.00 -44.25 -9.55
N SER A 742 6.02 -45.27 -10.40
CA SER A 742 6.53 -45.18 -11.78
C SER A 742 5.71 -44.27 -12.69
N ARG A 743 4.50 -43.86 -12.29
CA ARG A 743 3.71 -42.83 -13.00
C ARG A 743 4.26 -41.42 -12.78
N LEU A 744 5.13 -41.22 -11.78
CA LEU A 744 5.80 -39.97 -11.46
C LEU A 744 7.26 -40.04 -11.99
N PRO A 745 7.53 -39.56 -13.21
CA PRO A 745 8.73 -39.91 -13.97
C PRO A 745 10.05 -39.41 -13.34
N PHE A 746 10.00 -38.31 -12.60
CA PHE A 746 11.18 -37.66 -12.02
C PHE A 746 11.39 -37.99 -10.54
N LEU A 747 10.42 -38.66 -9.91
CA LEU A 747 10.43 -38.92 -8.47
C LEU A 747 11.53 -39.91 -8.07
N GLU A 748 11.77 -40.94 -8.90
CA GLU A 748 12.78 -41.96 -8.64
C GLU A 748 14.19 -41.38 -8.56
N GLY A 749 14.59 -40.60 -9.56
CA GLY A 749 15.89 -39.94 -9.58
C GLY A 749 16.05 -38.96 -8.41
N PHE A 750 15.00 -38.23 -8.05
CA PHE A 750 15.06 -37.24 -6.98
C PHE A 750 15.19 -37.86 -5.58
N LEU A 751 14.39 -38.88 -5.25
CA LEU A 751 14.39 -39.50 -3.92
C LEU A 751 15.45 -40.60 -3.73
N SER A 752 16.16 -40.99 -4.79
CA SER A 752 17.32 -41.89 -4.70
C SER A 752 18.59 -41.17 -4.19
N VAL A 753 18.54 -39.84 -4.10
CA VAL A 753 19.62 -39.02 -3.54
C VAL A 753 19.23 -38.61 -2.12
N PRO A 754 20.09 -38.80 -1.11
CA PRO A 754 19.83 -38.33 0.25
C PRO A 754 19.55 -36.81 0.32
N PRO A 755 18.85 -36.32 1.35
CA PRO A 755 18.47 -34.89 1.46
C PRO A 755 19.65 -33.91 1.48
N ALA A 756 20.80 -34.35 1.98
CA ALA A 756 22.04 -33.58 1.99
C ALA A 756 22.90 -33.78 0.72
N GLY A 757 22.43 -34.61 -0.22
CA GLY A 757 23.11 -34.94 -1.46
C GLY A 757 22.93 -33.88 -2.55
N PRO A 758 23.67 -33.99 -3.67
CA PRO A 758 23.59 -33.03 -4.76
C PRO A 758 22.35 -33.28 -5.64
N HIS A 759 21.33 -32.43 -5.51
CA HIS A 759 20.20 -32.41 -6.45
C HIS A 759 20.46 -31.44 -7.62
N PRO A 760 19.96 -31.73 -8.83
CA PRO A 760 19.98 -30.79 -9.94
C PRO A 760 19.35 -29.46 -9.56
N SER A 761 20.05 -28.35 -9.84
CA SER A 761 19.61 -27.00 -9.47
C SER A 761 18.31 -26.55 -10.15
N VAL A 762 17.87 -27.26 -11.19
CA VAL A 762 16.58 -27.02 -11.86
C VAL A 762 15.40 -27.19 -10.90
N TRP A 763 15.52 -28.07 -9.90
CA TRP A 763 14.46 -28.24 -8.91
C TRP A 763 14.36 -27.01 -8.01
N SER A 764 15.49 -26.40 -7.65
CA SER A 764 15.49 -25.13 -6.91
C SER A 764 14.97 -23.97 -7.76
N LEU A 765 15.26 -23.97 -9.07
CA LEU A 765 14.67 -23.01 -10.01
C LEU A 765 13.15 -23.16 -10.05
N LYS A 766 12.65 -24.39 -10.14
CA LYS A 766 11.22 -24.66 -10.17
C LYS A 766 10.52 -24.20 -8.89
N GLN A 767 11.10 -24.49 -7.72
CA GLN A 767 10.56 -23.98 -6.46
C GLN A 767 10.49 -22.44 -6.43
N PHE A 768 11.55 -21.76 -6.86
CA PHE A 768 11.58 -20.30 -6.95
C PHE A 768 10.50 -19.73 -7.88
N LEU A 769 10.19 -20.43 -8.97
CA LEU A 769 9.12 -20.02 -9.89
C LEU A 769 7.73 -20.23 -9.28
N GLU A 770 7.49 -21.35 -8.58
CA GLU A 770 6.19 -21.65 -7.95
C GLU A 770 5.86 -20.72 -6.76
N ILE A 771 6.85 -20.33 -5.94
CA ILE A 771 6.64 -19.38 -4.82
C ILE A 771 6.08 -18.04 -5.29
N SER A 772 6.35 -17.68 -6.55
CA SER A 772 5.81 -16.52 -7.24
C SER A 772 6.13 -15.14 -6.64
N ASP A 773 7.06 -15.06 -5.69
CA ASP A 773 7.35 -13.87 -4.87
C ASP A 773 8.88 -13.67 -4.69
N PRO A 774 9.55 -13.02 -5.66
CA PRO A 774 11.01 -12.88 -5.66
C PRO A 774 11.54 -11.81 -4.68
N ILE A 775 10.66 -11.01 -4.06
CA ILE A 775 11.03 -9.94 -3.12
C ILE A 775 11.28 -10.56 -1.74
N ASP A 776 10.29 -11.30 -1.24
CA ASP A 776 10.40 -11.95 0.07
C ASP A 776 11.18 -13.28 -0.01
N HIS A 777 11.23 -13.91 -1.19
CA HIS A 777 11.92 -15.18 -1.43
C HIS A 777 12.88 -15.09 -2.64
N PRO A 778 14.06 -14.46 -2.47
CA PRO A 778 15.02 -14.30 -3.56
C PRO A 778 15.59 -15.64 -4.04
N PRO A 779 16.08 -15.71 -5.31
CA PRO A 779 16.64 -16.94 -5.86
C PRO A 779 17.80 -17.46 -5.02
N THR A 780 17.82 -18.77 -4.76
CA THR A 780 18.91 -19.43 -4.04
C THR A 780 20.22 -19.29 -4.80
N ARG A 781 21.36 -19.45 -4.12
CA ARG A 781 22.69 -19.25 -4.73
C ARG A 781 22.92 -20.11 -5.97
N SER A 782 22.44 -21.36 -5.96
CA SER A 782 22.51 -22.24 -7.13
C SER A 782 21.70 -21.69 -8.30
N VAL A 783 20.47 -21.25 -8.05
CA VAL A 783 19.59 -20.67 -9.09
C VAL A 783 20.19 -19.39 -9.66
N ASN A 784 20.75 -18.54 -8.80
CA ASN A 784 21.40 -17.30 -9.18
C ASN A 784 22.52 -17.49 -10.20
N ILE A 785 23.38 -18.48 -9.94
CA ILE A 785 24.58 -18.73 -10.74
C ILE A 785 24.23 -19.54 -11.98
N ASP A 786 23.49 -20.63 -11.81
CA ASP A 786 23.27 -21.61 -12.86
C ASP A 786 22.34 -21.06 -13.95
N TYR A 787 21.30 -20.32 -13.57
CA TYR A 787 20.27 -19.84 -14.49
C TYR A 787 20.40 -18.35 -14.85
N GLY A 788 21.47 -17.69 -14.40
CA GLY A 788 21.84 -16.35 -14.86
C GLY A 788 21.13 -15.19 -14.15
N PHE A 789 20.39 -15.43 -13.06
CA PHE A 789 19.80 -14.34 -12.27
C PHE A 789 20.86 -13.43 -11.63
N ILE A 790 22.10 -13.91 -11.43
CA ILE A 790 23.23 -13.08 -10.99
C ILE A 790 23.60 -11.99 -12.01
N ASN A 791 23.21 -12.16 -13.28
CA ASN A 791 23.47 -11.16 -14.33
C ASN A 791 22.38 -10.08 -14.37
N CYS A 792 21.24 -10.29 -13.71
CA CYS A 792 20.16 -9.32 -13.63
C CYS A 792 20.60 -8.15 -12.75
N ARG A 793 20.58 -6.94 -13.33
CA ARG A 793 20.86 -5.67 -12.65
C ARG A 793 19.57 -4.96 -12.24
N THR A 794 18.43 -5.34 -12.82
CA THR A 794 17.11 -4.80 -12.51
C THR A 794 16.12 -5.89 -12.11
N PHE A 795 15.07 -5.48 -11.40
CA PHE A 795 13.94 -6.36 -11.06
C PHE A 795 13.19 -6.82 -12.32
N GLU A 796 13.11 -5.95 -13.34
CA GLU A 796 12.52 -6.29 -14.65
C GLU A 796 13.25 -7.46 -15.32
N GLU A 797 14.58 -7.44 -15.37
CA GLU A 797 15.38 -8.55 -15.92
C GLU A 797 15.16 -9.86 -15.15
N THR A 798 14.97 -9.77 -13.83
CA THR A 798 14.62 -10.91 -12.97
C THR A 798 13.24 -11.47 -13.35
N CYS A 799 12.24 -10.60 -13.52
CA CYS A 799 10.90 -10.99 -13.95
C CYS A 799 10.90 -11.59 -15.36
N ILE A 800 11.67 -11.04 -16.29
CA ILE A 800 11.84 -11.58 -17.65
C ILE A 800 12.42 -12.99 -17.61
N LEU A 801 13.52 -13.22 -16.87
CA LEU A 801 14.08 -14.57 -16.75
C LEU A 801 13.11 -15.54 -16.08
N ARG A 802 12.35 -15.09 -15.06
CA ARG A 802 11.31 -15.90 -14.43
C ARG A 802 10.23 -16.31 -15.44
N GLU A 803 9.76 -15.37 -16.26
CA GLU A 803 8.74 -15.64 -17.28
C GLU A 803 9.27 -16.61 -18.35
N ILE A 804 10.51 -16.43 -18.80
CA ILE A 804 11.15 -17.32 -19.77
C ILE A 804 11.25 -18.74 -19.19
N TYR A 805 11.86 -18.92 -18.03
CA TYR A 805 12.00 -20.25 -17.43
C TYR A 805 10.66 -20.87 -17.03
N GLY A 806 9.71 -20.06 -16.58
CA GLY A 806 8.34 -20.50 -16.29
C GLY A 806 7.62 -21.03 -17.53
N LYS A 807 7.79 -20.38 -18.70
CA LYS A 807 7.25 -20.88 -19.97
C LYS A 807 7.98 -22.14 -20.46
N VAL A 808 9.31 -22.18 -20.33
CA VAL A 808 10.11 -23.35 -20.70
C VAL A 808 9.68 -24.57 -19.87
N LEU A 809 9.61 -24.47 -18.54
CA LEU A 809 9.30 -25.60 -17.66
C LEU A 809 7.85 -26.10 -17.74
N LYS A 810 6.94 -25.36 -18.39
CA LYS A 810 5.59 -25.87 -18.71
C LYS A 810 5.59 -26.97 -19.76
N THR A 811 6.62 -27.04 -20.60
CA THR A 811 6.65 -27.93 -21.77
C THR A 811 7.93 -28.76 -21.86
N ALA A 812 9.07 -28.18 -21.48
CA ALA A 812 10.37 -28.82 -21.50
C ALA A 812 10.56 -29.79 -20.33
N ASN A 813 11.39 -30.80 -20.54
CA ASN A 813 11.88 -31.66 -19.48
C ASN A 813 12.84 -30.88 -18.55
N PRO A 814 12.60 -30.80 -17.24
CA PRO A 814 13.47 -30.08 -16.31
C PRO A 814 14.92 -30.56 -16.33
N LEU A 815 15.15 -31.87 -16.49
CA LEU A 815 16.52 -32.42 -16.52
C LEU A 815 17.28 -32.03 -17.80
N GLU A 816 16.58 -31.88 -18.93
CA GLU A 816 17.18 -31.39 -20.17
C GLU A 816 17.55 -29.90 -20.06
N LEU A 817 16.72 -29.10 -19.37
CA LEU A 817 17.08 -27.70 -19.06
C LEU A 817 18.32 -27.63 -18.15
N HIS A 818 18.44 -28.54 -17.17
CA HIS A 818 19.64 -28.63 -16.35
C HIS A 818 20.87 -29.06 -17.17
N GLN A 819 20.72 -30.01 -18.10
CA GLN A 819 21.81 -30.39 -18.99
C GLN A 819 22.25 -29.23 -19.89
N ALA A 820 21.30 -28.47 -20.44
CA ALA A 820 21.57 -27.26 -21.19
C ALA A 820 22.25 -26.17 -20.35
N CYS A 821 21.92 -26.08 -19.05
CA CYS A 821 22.61 -25.24 -18.09
C CYS A 821 24.09 -25.62 -17.99
N VAL A 822 24.39 -26.89 -17.71
CA VAL A 822 25.75 -27.40 -17.51
C VAL A 822 26.57 -27.43 -18.81
N SER A 823 25.92 -27.45 -19.97
CA SER A 823 26.59 -27.32 -21.27
C SER A 823 26.82 -25.86 -21.70
N GLY A 824 26.37 -24.87 -20.92
CA GLY A 824 26.43 -23.44 -21.26
C GLY A 824 25.49 -23.01 -22.40
N GLY A 825 24.46 -23.82 -22.68
CA GLY A 825 23.53 -23.70 -23.81
C GLY A 825 22.12 -23.20 -23.46
N LEU A 826 21.95 -22.49 -22.33
CA LEU A 826 20.63 -22.07 -21.82
C LEU A 826 19.82 -21.27 -22.83
N PHE A 827 20.44 -20.30 -23.51
CA PHE A 827 19.76 -19.44 -24.48
C PHE A 827 19.26 -20.23 -25.69
N GLN A 828 20.11 -21.12 -26.24
CA GLN A 828 19.74 -21.98 -27.35
C GLN A 828 18.61 -22.93 -26.96
N PHE A 829 18.67 -23.52 -25.77
CA PHE A 829 17.61 -24.39 -25.27
C PHE A 829 16.29 -23.64 -25.12
N ALA A 830 16.29 -22.48 -24.47
CA ALA A 830 15.10 -21.67 -24.26
C ALA A 830 14.47 -21.18 -25.59
N SER A 831 15.28 -20.91 -26.61
CA SER A 831 14.77 -20.52 -27.94
C SER A 831 13.94 -21.59 -28.66
N GLY A 832 14.05 -22.86 -28.25
CA GLY A 832 13.19 -23.93 -28.76
C GLY A 832 11.75 -23.89 -28.23
N TYR A 833 11.51 -23.18 -27.12
CA TYR A 833 10.22 -23.17 -26.42
C TYR A 833 9.58 -21.78 -26.34
N VAL A 834 10.39 -20.71 -26.35
CA VAL A 834 9.93 -19.32 -26.21
C VAL A 834 10.58 -18.47 -27.30
N ARG A 835 9.86 -17.46 -27.80
CA ARG A 835 10.44 -16.47 -28.72
C ARG A 835 11.46 -15.63 -27.96
N MET A 836 12.75 -15.83 -28.26
CA MET A 836 13.86 -15.18 -27.58
C MET A 836 14.33 -13.92 -28.31
N GLU A 837 14.69 -12.88 -27.56
CA GLU A 837 15.39 -11.71 -28.07
C GLU A 837 16.90 -11.81 -27.78
N GLU A 838 17.73 -11.32 -28.71
CA GLU A 838 19.19 -11.43 -28.59
C GLU A 838 19.75 -10.71 -27.35
N ARG A 839 19.06 -9.65 -26.89
CA ARG A 839 19.43 -8.92 -25.66
C ARG A 839 19.36 -9.78 -24.39
N TRP A 840 18.57 -10.86 -24.37
CA TRP A 840 18.47 -11.75 -23.20
C TRP A 840 19.62 -12.78 -23.12
N ARG A 841 20.46 -12.88 -24.16
CA ARG A 841 21.61 -13.80 -24.17
C ARG A 841 22.62 -13.48 -23.08
N SER A 842 22.85 -12.20 -22.78
CA SER A 842 23.75 -11.78 -21.71
C SER A 842 23.23 -12.20 -20.32
N LEU A 843 21.91 -12.20 -20.13
CA LEU A 843 21.27 -12.58 -18.87
C LEU A 843 21.42 -14.08 -18.58
N MET A 844 21.28 -14.94 -19.60
CA MET A 844 21.36 -16.40 -19.43
C MET A 844 22.79 -16.95 -19.47
N ARG A 845 23.81 -16.08 -19.36
CA ARG A 845 25.21 -16.51 -19.34
C ARG A 845 25.58 -17.06 -17.97
N ASN A 846 26.06 -18.29 -17.93
CA ASN A 846 26.56 -18.91 -16.69
C ASN A 846 28.04 -19.29 -16.83
N PHE A 847 28.62 -19.85 -15.77
CA PHE A 847 30.04 -20.23 -15.74
C PHE A 847 30.36 -21.55 -16.48
N TYR A 848 29.36 -22.18 -17.10
CA TYR A 848 29.48 -23.46 -17.78
C TYR A 848 29.75 -23.31 -19.30
N PRO A 849 30.35 -24.33 -19.95
CA PRO A 849 30.93 -25.53 -19.35
C PRO A 849 32.24 -25.20 -18.62
N LEU A 850 32.42 -25.77 -17.42
CA LEU A 850 33.67 -25.64 -16.66
C LEU A 850 34.76 -26.40 -17.43
N LYS A 851 35.75 -25.68 -17.99
CA LYS A 851 36.86 -26.29 -18.74
C LYS A 851 37.63 -27.25 -17.82
N GLY A 852 37.51 -28.55 -18.05
CA GLY A 852 38.34 -29.59 -17.40
C GLY A 852 37.62 -30.66 -16.58
N VAL A 853 36.28 -30.68 -16.50
CA VAL A 853 35.55 -31.76 -15.82
C VAL A 853 34.74 -32.57 -16.83
N VAL A 854 35.20 -33.78 -17.13
CA VAL A 854 34.38 -34.80 -17.82
C VAL A 854 33.37 -35.29 -16.79
N PHE A 855 32.10 -34.91 -16.93
CA PHE A 855 31.03 -35.55 -16.19
C PHE A 855 30.79 -36.92 -16.83
N ASP A 856 31.05 -37.99 -16.07
CA ASP A 856 30.76 -39.35 -16.48
C ASP A 856 29.23 -39.51 -16.54
N ASN A 857 28.71 -39.82 -17.73
CA ASN A 857 27.27 -39.84 -18.06
C ASN A 857 26.52 -41.05 -17.47
N THR A 858 26.97 -41.62 -16.35
CA THR A 858 26.46 -42.88 -15.80
C THR A 858 25.47 -42.72 -14.64
N CYS A 859 25.05 -41.50 -14.29
CA CYS A 859 23.99 -41.24 -13.33
C CYS A 859 23.10 -40.05 -13.75
N LEU A 860 22.44 -40.16 -14.89
CA LEU A 860 21.27 -39.35 -15.26
C LEU A 860 19.99 -40.19 -15.15
#